data_AF-D5ES59-F1
#
_entry.id   AF-D5ES59-F1
#
_cell.length_a   1.000
_cell.length_b   1.000
_cell.length_c   1.000
_cell.angle_alpha   90.00
_cell.angle_beta   90.00
_cell.angle_gamma   90.00
#
_symmetry.space_group_name_H-M   'P 1'
#
loop_
_entity.id
_entity.type
_entity.pdbx_description
1 polymer ?
#
loop_
_entity_poly.entity_id
_entity_poly.type
_entity_poly.pdbx_seq_one_letter_code
_entity_poly.pdbx_strand_id
1 'polypeptide(L)'
;MNRNLNVKLNQKWFGNRILPRDAYRLDGVYDFKVRKLFTTCCEVIDESTDITAYLRGTANLKLFKGQIVKCRILSVKEKHPHIELADYRGFQRTERSLTDEKLTELLDVRELSWNKKDFIRLLLTEEREKSFESQCHKWIQGLINKKIDLQTVKMDCSDLLELSELLDLCADSEREFYQDRLTLIIEQLTYYIQSDELIANENDTDSTETPTNFINSLFNKLKVSGFVYHPIKHFNILSSIFLRRPDLMNGRIKELLDIICQRHIENWRKEPFCSAIIKLLELYVRECDGRIDKTKDNLELIKNNIQALALQLLLLQDSPDTSIADFRLNTARLCAVSSYLYPLHPDWLIDMAYYYLFHSDAKLVNYTMDKAPLLPHYIASLYPCEPIDTTNSFTQNKIKLQISTDGIMLFSPNSIQNPCAVFPQTLELWQGMQVILGAKPSVNLATAKPNDLTPYQQVWQEIENEMFNVGQVITTTGVKRRKQHKIGELVRISFISQDNYSNNKYYCHIEDEIGGEGFIYMSDIVAYTISSSLRLFLAPDGGRYVFMASIIDEYNGYFHFSMLQEIKDNVLDYYTYDEDIICSLGGSPNASGIAPAVSRDGISVSLRNAIGFEGLEKNSIVSCRLIGRSTGTFHIQCEMNQITTYDFDIVSAFKNLMEDYAVGCVYDENIGKQEEEAILESDRVLDESYVRELIFLIDRMAQIDKDYIKMYNYLAFARTLSMMIGWESQAAYYKGRMDIITMLHYFARNSKVDEDKLEQLENVNSELFANNEILRDRFVQLQAVSFMNKPEHNADLFELTKGSPSISELASLVLAYNITKGSQMESTATDIHNRIKQQLNLNGFETGLKLYGSGQETTDTEYKTSLVFPAGSKKVKENPEKQMEEILKVINSFMNTAGGTLYVGVNDYGLGTGVEDDLNSTVYHGDRDKYQRAIPDAMCAKWGNSLAATYIEDISFDAANTDKDILVVKIRPHQAGVPFDGYWYVRVGSTKRKLSREEFDEYQRLNRKLPEEIETEVSANHHVQFSEPEKPAVNGPLVISKDDEVRTSRIRKNVPAEYLDPLNYTEPIGFFKFLSGGKFRKLEEYDYDDQSLLTLAVLDNESKSYLVLGYANGHIVKVPVEELLDYQQRDYSRYAESKLVFATIADEDDAIMTISKEDKTRPKVVMRLDHLSSFDEGKLMDPGQLPYNEGLMSEIMGYEVIPAQYVPDFEGILDKKKTFIGYPANNVTRPMVNTLHLWGINEI
;
A
#
# COMPACT_ATOMS: atom_id res chain seq x y z
N MET A 1 -14.52 44.71 44.75
CA MET A 1 -13.87 45.93 44.24
C MET A 1 -12.69 45.53 43.39
N ASN A 2 -12.60 46.09 42.19
CA ASN A 2 -11.50 46.00 41.20
C ASN A 2 -11.22 44.64 40.53
N ARG A 3 -12.19 44.21 39.71
CA ARG A 3 -11.89 43.71 38.35
C ARG A 3 -11.73 44.93 37.45
N ASN A 4 -10.51 45.23 36.99
CA ASN A 4 -10.20 46.04 35.80
C ASN A 4 -8.70 46.30 35.78
N LEU A 5 -7.91 45.56 34.99
CA LEU A 5 -6.75 46.11 34.26
C LEU A 5 -5.96 45.17 33.32
N ASN A 6 -6.29 43.88 33.16
CA ASN A 6 -5.52 43.01 32.23
C ASN A 6 -6.36 42.35 31.10
N VAL A 7 -7.26 43.12 30.45
CA VAL A 7 -7.98 42.69 29.22
C VAL A 7 -7.82 43.70 28.07
N LYS A 8 -6.66 44.37 27.97
CA LYS A 8 -6.34 45.16 26.78
C LYS A 8 -4.87 44.96 26.43
N LEU A 9 -4.57 43.91 25.66
CA LEU A 9 -3.47 43.90 24.68
C LEU A 9 -3.34 42.62 23.82
N ASN A 10 -4.10 41.53 24.05
CA ASN A 10 -4.10 40.33 23.19
C ASN A 10 -5.43 40.08 22.43
N GLN A 11 -5.97 41.10 21.75
CA GLN A 11 -7.14 40.96 20.86
C GLN A 11 -6.96 41.71 19.53
N LYS A 12 -5.80 41.53 18.91
CA LYS A 12 -5.61 41.78 17.47
C LYS A 12 -4.88 40.56 16.93
N TRP A 13 -5.35 39.99 15.81
CA TRP A 13 -4.82 38.82 15.07
C TRP A 13 -5.50 37.45 15.20
N PHE A 14 -6.81 37.41 15.52
CA PHE A 14 -7.70 36.41 14.92
C PHE A 14 -8.97 37.14 14.47
N GLY A 15 -8.99 37.56 13.20
CA GLY A 15 -10.23 38.00 12.58
C GLY A 15 -11.11 36.78 12.37
N ASN A 16 -12.35 36.81 12.85
CA ASN A 16 -13.38 35.88 12.41
C ASN A 16 -13.43 35.94 10.88
N ARG A 17 -12.96 34.89 10.18
CA ARG A 17 -13.16 34.77 8.73
C ARG A 17 -14.67 34.65 8.50
N ILE A 18 -15.24 35.63 7.79
CA ILE A 18 -16.64 35.59 7.37
C ILE A 18 -16.75 34.46 6.35
N LEU A 19 -17.63 33.48 6.59
CA LEU A 19 -17.84 32.38 5.66
C LEU A 19 -18.69 32.87 4.48
N PRO A 20 -18.55 32.28 3.27
CA PRO A 20 -19.35 32.67 2.11
C PRO A 20 -20.86 32.67 2.39
N ARG A 21 -21.37 31.74 3.20
CA ARG A 21 -22.79 31.63 3.60
C ARG A 21 -23.30 32.81 4.44
N ASP A 22 -22.38 33.48 5.14
CA ASP A 22 -22.69 34.61 6.01
C ASP A 22 -22.45 35.94 5.29
N ALA A 23 -21.60 35.95 4.25
CA ALA A 23 -21.28 37.10 3.42
C ALA A 23 -22.26 37.32 2.25
N TYR A 24 -22.76 36.25 1.65
CA TYR A 24 -23.46 36.30 0.37
C TYR A 24 -24.85 35.67 0.44
N ARG A 25 -25.81 36.36 -0.13
CA ARG A 25 -27.15 35.82 -0.40
C ARG A 25 -27.16 35.20 -1.80
N LEU A 26 -27.82 34.05 -1.93
CA LEU A 26 -28.17 33.46 -3.23
C LEU A 26 -28.85 34.52 -4.10
N ASP A 27 -28.46 34.60 -5.37
CA ASP A 27 -28.84 35.59 -6.38
C ASP A 27 -28.50 37.06 -6.09
N GLY A 28 -27.83 37.35 -4.97
CA GLY A 28 -27.28 38.68 -4.73
C GLY A 28 -26.18 39.02 -5.74
N VAL A 29 -26.12 40.30 -6.15
CA VAL A 29 -25.07 40.82 -7.03
C VAL A 29 -24.09 41.62 -6.19
N TYR A 30 -22.81 41.25 -6.25
CA TYR A 30 -21.75 41.89 -5.50
C TYR A 30 -20.62 42.31 -6.44
N ASP A 31 -19.88 43.34 -6.03
CA ASP A 31 -18.71 43.81 -6.75
C ASP A 31 -17.52 42.91 -6.38
N PHE A 32 -16.95 42.24 -7.39
CA PHE A 32 -15.73 41.48 -7.23
C PHE A 32 -14.62 42.12 -8.07
N LYS A 33 -13.40 42.16 -7.53
CA LYS A 33 -12.23 42.66 -8.23
C LYS A 33 -11.48 41.51 -8.87
N VAL A 34 -11.17 41.60 -10.16
CA VAL A 34 -10.39 40.60 -10.89
C VAL A 34 -8.99 40.53 -10.28
N ARG A 35 -8.67 39.38 -9.68
CA ARG A 35 -7.41 39.13 -8.98
C ARG A 35 -6.40 38.44 -9.89
N LYS A 36 -6.82 37.44 -10.66
CA LYS A 36 -5.99 36.69 -11.62
C LYS A 36 -6.83 36.23 -12.82
N LEU A 37 -6.25 36.25 -14.02
CA LEU A 37 -6.90 35.80 -15.26
C LEU A 37 -6.42 34.39 -15.61
N PHE A 38 -7.29 33.54 -16.15
CA PHE A 38 -6.97 32.23 -16.72
C PHE A 38 -7.63 32.07 -18.09
N THR A 39 -7.21 31.07 -18.86
CA THR A 39 -7.65 30.82 -20.25
C THR A 39 -9.17 30.71 -20.40
N THR A 40 -9.88 30.09 -19.45
CA THR A 40 -11.33 29.84 -19.52
C THR A 40 -12.14 30.45 -18.36
N CYS A 41 -11.46 31.05 -17.37
CA CYS A 41 -12.08 31.65 -16.19
C CYS A 41 -11.20 32.77 -15.60
N CYS A 42 -11.71 33.57 -14.67
CA CYS A 42 -10.89 34.48 -13.87
C CYS A 42 -11.14 34.30 -12.37
N GLU A 43 -10.08 34.41 -11.56
CA GLU A 43 -10.19 34.53 -10.11
C GLU A 43 -10.52 35.98 -9.78
N VAL A 44 -11.54 36.15 -8.94
CA VAL A 44 -11.99 37.44 -8.47
C VAL A 44 -12.06 37.43 -6.94
N ILE A 45 -11.92 38.61 -6.32
CA ILE A 45 -11.94 38.77 -4.87
C ILE A 45 -12.92 39.89 -4.49
N ASP A 46 -13.75 39.65 -3.48
CA ASP A 46 -14.49 40.71 -2.81
C ASP A 46 -13.58 41.34 -1.76
N GLU A 47 -13.09 42.56 -2.02
CA GLU A 47 -12.19 43.27 -1.11
C GLU A 47 -12.85 43.63 0.24
N SER A 48 -14.18 43.59 0.34
CA SER A 48 -14.92 43.90 1.58
C SER A 48 -15.02 42.71 2.54
N THR A 49 -15.01 41.48 2.00
CA THR A 49 -15.13 40.23 2.78
C THR A 49 -13.87 39.37 2.76
N ASP A 50 -12.89 39.70 1.91
CA ASP A 50 -11.66 38.94 1.65
C ASP A 50 -11.91 37.51 1.12
N ILE A 51 -13.07 37.29 0.51
CA ILE A 51 -13.47 35.99 -0.06
C ILE A 51 -13.16 35.96 -1.57
N THR A 52 -12.46 34.93 -2.01
CA THR A 52 -12.17 34.67 -3.43
C THR A 52 -13.21 33.78 -4.10
N ALA A 53 -13.40 33.94 -5.40
CA ALA A 53 -14.30 33.15 -6.23
C ALA A 53 -13.78 33.03 -7.67
N TYR A 54 -14.28 32.05 -8.42
CA TYR A 54 -13.89 31.81 -9.82
C TYR A 54 -15.05 32.07 -10.76
N LEU A 55 -14.86 33.00 -11.68
CA LEU A 55 -15.81 33.41 -12.70
C LEU A 55 -15.51 32.66 -14.01
N ARG A 56 -16.37 31.73 -14.39
CA ARG A 56 -16.19 30.87 -15.58
C ARG A 56 -16.78 31.49 -16.84
N GLY A 57 -16.34 31.04 -18.02
CA GLY A 57 -16.90 31.47 -19.31
C GLY A 57 -16.35 32.82 -19.79
N THR A 58 -15.15 33.20 -19.34
CA THR A 58 -14.53 34.50 -19.63
C THR A 58 -13.60 34.48 -20.84
N ALA A 59 -13.42 33.34 -21.51
CA ALA A 59 -12.45 33.16 -22.60
C ALA A 59 -12.58 34.20 -23.73
N ASN A 60 -13.82 34.62 -24.03
CA ASN A 60 -14.13 35.56 -25.12
C ASN A 60 -14.39 36.99 -24.63
N LEU A 61 -14.04 37.34 -23.38
CA LEU A 61 -14.29 38.65 -22.77
C LEU A 61 -12.98 39.37 -22.47
N LYS A 62 -12.89 40.66 -22.82
CA LYS A 62 -11.75 41.51 -22.50
C LYS A 62 -11.78 41.97 -21.02
N LEU A 63 -11.07 41.25 -20.16
CA LEU A 63 -10.95 41.51 -18.72
C LEU A 63 -9.50 41.88 -18.34
N PHE A 64 -9.31 42.73 -17.33
CA PHE A 64 -7.97 43.10 -16.82
C PHE A 64 -7.86 42.99 -15.30
N LYS A 65 -6.66 42.67 -14.80
CA LYS A 65 -6.39 42.59 -13.35
C LYS A 65 -6.71 43.93 -12.67
N GLY A 66 -7.42 43.87 -11.55
CA GLY A 66 -7.90 45.04 -10.81
C GLY A 66 -9.22 45.62 -11.29
N GLN A 67 -9.79 45.10 -12.39
CA GLN A 67 -11.13 45.49 -12.86
C GLN A 67 -12.20 45.04 -11.88
N ILE A 68 -13.18 45.90 -11.60
CA ILE A 68 -14.35 45.51 -10.83
C ILE A 68 -15.39 44.93 -11.79
N VAL A 69 -15.78 43.69 -11.52
CA VAL A 69 -16.82 42.95 -12.23
C VAL A 69 -17.97 42.69 -11.26
N LYS A 70 -19.19 42.95 -11.72
CA LYS A 70 -20.39 42.62 -10.95
C LYS A 70 -20.73 41.17 -11.17
N CYS A 71 -20.73 40.39 -10.10
CA CYS A 71 -21.04 38.97 -10.19
C CYS A 71 -22.27 38.62 -9.35
N ARG A 72 -23.15 37.79 -9.93
CA ARG A 72 -24.29 37.19 -9.23
C ARG A 72 -23.85 35.89 -8.56
N ILE A 73 -24.33 35.67 -7.34
CA ILE A 73 -24.06 34.46 -6.56
C ILE A 73 -25.04 33.35 -6.96
N LEU A 74 -24.54 32.29 -7.59
CA LEU A 74 -25.34 31.14 -8.05
C LEU A 74 -25.50 30.05 -7.00
N SER A 75 -24.52 29.86 -6.13
CA SER A 75 -24.62 28.98 -4.96
C SER A 75 -23.55 29.35 -3.94
N VAL A 76 -23.81 29.02 -2.68
CA VAL A 76 -22.89 29.37 -1.58
C VAL A 76 -22.36 28.08 -0.95
N LYS A 77 -21.17 27.65 -1.37
CA LYS A 77 -20.47 26.48 -0.81
C LYS A 77 -19.59 26.89 0.38
N GLU A 78 -19.15 25.93 1.20
CA GLU A 78 -18.38 26.20 2.43
C GLU A 78 -17.04 26.94 2.22
N LYS A 79 -16.40 26.82 1.05
CA LYS A 79 -15.09 27.46 0.75
C LYS A 79 -15.15 28.65 -0.21
N HIS A 80 -15.93 28.61 -1.30
CA HIS A 80 -16.06 29.70 -2.28
C HIS A 80 -17.50 29.77 -2.83
N PRO A 81 -18.05 30.97 -3.07
CA PRO A 81 -19.32 31.10 -3.77
C PRO A 81 -19.16 30.75 -5.26
N HIS A 82 -20.16 30.10 -5.85
CA HIS A 82 -20.26 29.97 -7.30
C HIS A 82 -20.84 31.26 -7.86
N ILE A 83 -20.21 31.82 -8.89
CA ILE A 83 -20.53 33.15 -9.39
C ILE A 83 -20.61 33.19 -10.91
N GLU A 84 -21.45 34.07 -11.43
CA GLU A 84 -21.52 34.43 -12.85
C GLU A 84 -21.49 35.95 -13.03
N LEU A 85 -21.16 36.42 -14.24
CA LEU A 85 -21.15 37.84 -14.58
C LEU A 85 -22.59 38.36 -14.63
N ALA A 86 -22.91 39.34 -13.79
CA ALA A 86 -24.25 39.91 -13.72
C ALA A 86 -24.59 40.83 -14.91
N ASP A 87 -23.56 41.37 -15.58
CA ASP A 87 -23.72 42.22 -16.76
C ASP A 87 -22.64 41.93 -17.80
N TYR A 88 -23.04 41.61 -19.04
CA TYR A 88 -22.14 41.37 -20.16
C TYR A 88 -22.00 42.59 -21.10
N ARG A 89 -22.83 43.63 -20.94
CA ARG A 89 -23.00 44.72 -21.92
C ARG A 89 -21.81 45.67 -22.02
N GLY A 90 -20.89 45.63 -21.06
CA GLY A 90 -19.67 46.46 -21.04
C GLY A 90 -18.41 45.79 -21.61
N PHE A 91 -18.46 44.50 -21.99
CA PHE A 91 -17.28 43.72 -22.36
C PHE A 91 -17.14 43.56 -23.87
N GLN A 92 -16.00 43.96 -24.44
CA GLN A 92 -15.66 43.68 -25.85
C GLN A 92 -15.44 42.18 -26.05
N ARG A 93 -16.02 41.60 -27.10
CA ARG A 93 -15.81 40.21 -27.54
C ARG A 93 -14.67 40.12 -28.56
N THR A 94 -13.77 39.18 -28.39
CA THR A 94 -12.57 39.01 -29.24
C THR A 94 -12.86 38.14 -30.47
N GLU A 95 -12.70 38.69 -31.69
CA GLU A 95 -12.80 37.96 -32.99
C GLU A 95 -11.45 37.34 -33.44
N ARG A 96 -10.36 37.53 -32.70
CA ARG A 96 -9.01 37.06 -33.06
C ARG A 96 -8.55 36.04 -32.03
N SER A 97 -8.51 34.75 -32.36
CA SER A 97 -7.76 33.77 -31.56
C SER A 97 -6.58 33.21 -32.37
N LEU A 98 -5.49 32.93 -31.66
CA LEU A 98 -4.30 32.30 -32.24
C LEU A 98 -4.58 30.81 -32.49
N THR A 99 -4.45 30.35 -33.74
CA THR A 99 -4.65 28.95 -34.15
C THR A 99 -3.34 28.30 -34.60
N ASP A 100 -3.29 26.96 -34.57
CA ASP A 100 -2.17 26.14 -35.08
C ASP A 100 -1.76 26.55 -36.51
N GLU A 101 -2.74 26.76 -37.37
CA GLU A 101 -2.57 27.16 -38.77
C GLU A 101 -1.90 28.55 -38.90
N LYS A 102 -2.40 29.56 -38.18
CA LYS A 102 -1.84 30.92 -38.20
C LYS A 102 -0.42 30.98 -37.65
N LEU A 103 -0.15 30.21 -36.59
CA LEU A 103 1.18 30.14 -36.00
C LEU A 103 2.16 29.40 -36.92
N THR A 104 1.70 28.35 -37.61
CA THR A 104 2.50 27.63 -38.62
C THR A 104 2.86 28.55 -39.79
N GLU A 105 1.89 29.28 -40.34
CA GLU A 105 2.12 30.25 -41.42
C GLU A 105 3.16 31.31 -41.03
N LEU A 106 3.07 31.85 -39.81
CA LEU A 106 4.01 32.85 -39.31
C LEU A 106 5.43 32.29 -39.16
N LEU A 107 5.57 31.05 -38.67
CA LEU A 107 6.87 30.38 -38.52
C LEU A 107 7.44 29.88 -39.85
N ASP A 108 6.62 29.66 -40.88
CA ASP A 108 7.07 29.23 -42.22
C ASP A 108 7.69 30.33 -43.06
N VAL A 109 7.36 31.58 -42.77
CA VAL A 109 8.06 32.74 -43.34
C VAL A 109 9.49 32.89 -42.79
N ARG A 110 9.83 32.18 -41.71
CA ARG A 110 11.13 32.22 -41.04
C ARG A 110 11.98 30.98 -41.35
N GLU A 111 13.24 31.18 -41.69
CA GLU A 111 14.24 30.12 -41.87
C GLU A 111 14.75 29.61 -40.51
N LEU A 112 13.90 28.85 -39.80
CA LEU A 112 14.25 28.28 -38.48
C LEU A 112 15.09 27.00 -38.63
N SER A 113 16.14 26.88 -37.80
CA SER A 113 17.07 25.73 -37.80
C SER A 113 16.61 24.54 -36.96
N TRP A 114 15.41 24.60 -36.36
CA TRP A 114 14.89 23.65 -35.37
C TRP A 114 13.40 23.32 -35.59
N ASN A 115 12.91 22.27 -34.92
CA ASN A 115 11.58 21.69 -35.20
C ASN A 115 10.42 22.61 -34.75
N LYS A 116 9.65 23.11 -35.73
CA LYS A 116 8.50 24.00 -35.52
C LYS A 116 7.31 23.29 -34.85
N LYS A 117 7.05 22.02 -35.17
CA LYS A 117 5.86 21.30 -34.67
C LYS A 117 5.85 21.14 -33.16
N ASP A 118 7.00 20.78 -32.58
CA ASP A 118 7.12 20.57 -31.13
C ASP A 118 6.93 21.88 -30.37
N PHE A 119 7.41 22.99 -30.93
CA PHE A 119 7.26 24.33 -30.35
C PHE A 119 5.85 24.89 -30.49
N ILE A 120 5.20 24.69 -31.63
CA ILE A 120 3.79 25.08 -31.82
C ILE A 120 2.91 24.35 -30.81
N ARG A 121 3.14 23.04 -30.65
CA ARG A 121 2.44 22.22 -29.65
C ARG A 121 2.70 22.73 -28.23
N LEU A 122 3.95 23.06 -27.89
CA LEU A 122 4.31 23.65 -26.60
C LEU A 122 3.56 24.97 -26.37
N LEU A 123 3.65 25.91 -27.31
CA LEU A 123 3.10 27.26 -27.15
C LEU A 123 1.57 27.28 -27.09
N LEU A 124 0.89 26.44 -27.87
CA LEU A 124 -0.58 26.35 -27.95
C LEU A 124 -1.22 25.38 -26.94
N THR A 125 -0.42 24.73 -26.08
CA THR A 125 -0.94 23.76 -25.11
C THR A 125 -1.96 24.39 -24.16
N GLU A 126 -3.14 23.78 -23.98
CA GLU A 126 -4.19 24.26 -23.04
C GLU A 126 -3.91 23.90 -21.58
N GLU A 127 -2.85 23.14 -21.30
CA GLU A 127 -2.50 22.73 -19.94
C GLU A 127 -2.12 23.94 -19.06
N ARG A 128 -2.36 23.79 -17.75
CA ARG A 128 -2.11 24.83 -16.73
C ARG A 128 -0.64 25.30 -16.79
N GLU A 129 -0.38 26.56 -16.45
CA GLU A 129 0.96 27.24 -16.50
C GLU A 129 2.14 26.43 -15.93
N LYS A 130 1.89 25.45 -15.06
CA LYS A 130 2.92 24.68 -14.34
C LYS A 130 3.39 23.44 -15.06
N SER A 131 2.52 22.80 -15.84
CA SER A 131 3.00 21.78 -16.77
C SER A 131 3.77 22.43 -17.90
N PHE A 132 3.47 23.69 -18.26
CA PHE A 132 4.16 24.41 -19.32
C PHE A 132 5.66 24.63 -19.04
N GLU A 133 6.07 25.01 -17.82
CA GLU A 133 7.50 25.14 -17.47
C GLU A 133 8.23 23.78 -17.58
N SER A 134 7.62 22.69 -17.09
CA SER A 134 8.18 21.33 -17.22
C SER A 134 8.28 20.88 -18.68
N GLN A 135 7.25 21.16 -19.49
CA GLN A 135 7.27 20.90 -20.93
C GLN A 135 8.32 21.76 -21.65
N CYS A 136 8.52 23.00 -21.22
CA CYS A 136 9.58 23.87 -21.71
C CYS A 136 10.96 23.26 -21.44
N HIS A 137 11.23 22.81 -20.21
CA HIS A 137 12.47 22.08 -19.88
C HIS A 137 12.66 20.84 -20.76
N LYS A 138 11.62 20.02 -20.96
CA LYS A 138 11.67 18.83 -21.84
C LYS A 138 11.97 19.21 -23.30
N TRP A 139 11.34 20.27 -23.80
CA TRP A 139 11.57 20.78 -25.15
C TRP A 139 13.02 21.26 -25.32
N ILE A 140 13.55 22.05 -24.37
CA ILE A 140 14.95 22.51 -24.38
C ILE A 140 15.92 21.32 -24.33
N GLN A 141 15.66 20.31 -23.48
CA GLN A 141 16.48 19.09 -23.46
C GLN A 141 16.43 18.34 -24.80
N GLY A 142 15.28 18.29 -25.47
CA GLY A 142 15.15 17.75 -26.82
C GLY A 142 16.03 18.49 -27.85
N LEU A 143 16.16 19.81 -27.72
CA LEU A 143 17.05 20.62 -28.56
C LEU A 143 18.53 20.32 -28.26
N ILE A 144 18.91 20.23 -26.97
CA ILE A 144 20.26 19.88 -26.54
C ILE A 144 20.67 18.49 -27.06
N ASN A 145 19.79 17.49 -26.91
CA ASN A 145 20.03 16.12 -27.38
C ASN A 145 20.23 16.05 -28.90
N LYS A 146 19.55 16.93 -29.64
CA LYS A 146 19.70 17.10 -31.10
C LYS A 146 20.88 18.01 -31.47
N LYS A 147 21.66 18.50 -30.50
CA LYS A 147 22.80 19.42 -30.68
C LYS A 147 22.43 20.71 -31.41
N ILE A 148 21.22 21.22 -31.16
CA ILE A 148 20.77 22.51 -31.69
C ILE A 148 21.40 23.63 -30.85
N ASP A 149 21.85 24.70 -31.52
CA ASP A 149 22.36 25.89 -30.85
C ASP A 149 21.25 26.67 -30.15
N LEU A 150 21.28 26.68 -28.81
CA LEU A 150 20.29 27.37 -27.98
C LEU A 150 20.33 28.90 -28.13
N GLN A 151 21.49 29.48 -28.50
CA GLN A 151 21.58 30.93 -28.74
C GLN A 151 20.73 31.34 -29.94
N THR A 152 20.82 30.58 -31.03
CA THR A 152 19.97 30.75 -32.22
C THR A 152 18.49 30.59 -31.87
N VAL A 153 18.12 29.54 -31.13
CA VAL A 153 16.71 29.31 -30.72
C VAL A 153 16.16 30.45 -29.86
N LYS A 154 16.98 30.94 -28.91
CA LYS A 154 16.62 32.08 -28.06
C LYS A 154 16.38 33.34 -28.89
N MET A 155 17.26 33.61 -29.86
CA MET A 155 17.11 34.75 -30.76
C MET A 155 15.82 34.62 -31.59
N ASP A 156 15.55 33.44 -32.16
CA ASP A 156 14.32 33.19 -32.91
C ASP A 156 13.05 33.39 -32.08
N CYS A 157 13.04 32.94 -30.82
CA CYS A 157 11.91 33.14 -29.89
C CYS A 157 11.75 34.62 -29.50
N SER A 158 12.87 35.33 -29.30
CA SER A 158 12.88 36.78 -29.04
C SER A 158 12.34 37.56 -30.23
N ASP A 159 12.80 37.23 -31.45
CA ASP A 159 12.34 37.85 -32.68
C ASP A 159 10.88 37.51 -32.98
N LEU A 160 10.40 36.35 -32.53
CA LEU A 160 8.99 35.99 -32.63
C LEU A 160 8.15 36.87 -31.69
N LEU A 161 8.65 37.17 -30.50
CA LEU A 161 7.95 38.02 -29.53
C LEU A 161 8.01 39.52 -29.89
N GLU A 162 9.17 40.00 -30.35
CA GLU A 162 9.48 41.42 -30.52
C GLU A 162 9.43 41.91 -31.97
N LEU A 163 9.72 41.03 -32.94
CA LEU A 163 9.88 41.36 -34.37
C LEU A 163 8.90 40.60 -35.27
N SER A 164 7.71 40.25 -34.75
CA SER A 164 6.67 39.54 -35.52
C SER A 164 5.27 40.08 -35.24
N GLU A 165 4.33 39.75 -36.13
CA GLU A 165 2.90 40.08 -35.96
C GLU A 165 2.17 39.12 -35.00
N LEU A 166 2.87 38.20 -34.31
CA LEU A 166 2.27 37.18 -33.44
C LEU A 166 1.28 37.78 -32.44
N LEU A 167 1.70 38.80 -31.69
CA LEU A 167 0.85 39.43 -30.66
C LEU A 167 -0.34 40.21 -31.26
N ASP A 168 -0.29 40.54 -32.55
CA ASP A 168 -1.37 41.23 -33.27
C ASP A 168 -2.40 40.23 -33.86
N LEU A 169 -2.00 38.97 -34.01
CA LEU A 169 -2.86 37.83 -34.36
C LEU A 169 -3.65 37.28 -33.15
N CYS A 170 -3.17 37.54 -31.93
CA CYS A 170 -3.81 37.13 -30.68
C CYS A 170 -5.03 37.99 -30.29
N ALA A 171 -5.94 37.41 -29.53
CA ALA A 171 -6.96 38.15 -28.79
C ALA A 171 -6.32 39.04 -27.72
N ASP A 172 -7.00 40.12 -27.32
CA ASP A 172 -6.57 40.94 -26.19
C ASP A 172 -6.38 40.12 -24.89
N SER A 173 -7.21 39.09 -24.67
CA SER A 173 -7.11 38.16 -23.53
C SER A 173 -6.00 37.11 -23.68
N GLU A 174 -5.59 36.79 -24.90
CA GLU A 174 -4.55 35.81 -25.21
C GLU A 174 -3.15 36.45 -25.31
N ARG A 175 -3.10 37.76 -25.58
CA ARG A 175 -1.84 38.48 -25.80
C ARG A 175 -0.92 38.43 -24.59
N GLU A 176 -1.43 38.74 -23.40
CA GLU A 176 -0.67 38.67 -22.14
C GLU A 176 -0.21 37.23 -21.86
N PHE A 177 -1.10 36.25 -22.08
CA PHE A 177 -0.82 34.83 -21.89
C PHE A 177 0.33 34.30 -22.77
N TYR A 178 0.29 34.55 -24.08
CA TYR A 178 1.35 34.12 -24.99
C TYR A 178 2.63 34.92 -24.82
N GLN A 179 2.53 36.20 -24.44
CA GLN A 179 3.67 37.03 -24.07
C GLN A 179 4.39 36.43 -22.85
N ASP A 180 3.67 36.06 -21.79
CA ASP A 180 4.25 35.47 -20.59
C ASP A 180 4.90 34.11 -20.89
N ARG A 181 4.25 33.27 -21.72
CA ARG A 181 4.79 31.98 -22.15
C ARG A 181 6.09 32.10 -22.94
N LEU A 182 6.13 32.99 -23.94
CA LEU A 182 7.35 33.22 -24.72
C LEU A 182 8.46 33.84 -23.87
N THR A 183 8.10 34.77 -22.97
CA THR A 183 9.05 35.35 -22.01
C THR A 183 9.68 34.25 -21.16
N LEU A 184 8.88 33.33 -20.61
CA LEU A 184 9.37 32.19 -19.84
C LEU A 184 10.31 31.30 -20.67
N ILE A 185 9.94 30.98 -21.91
CA ILE A 185 10.80 30.19 -22.81
C ILE A 185 12.17 30.88 -23.00
N ILE A 186 12.18 32.18 -23.27
CA ILE A 186 13.41 32.97 -23.49
C ILE A 186 14.27 33.02 -22.21
N GLU A 187 13.65 33.20 -21.05
CA GLU A 187 14.36 33.17 -19.76
C GLU A 187 14.96 31.80 -19.47
N GLN A 188 14.20 30.72 -19.66
CA GLN A 188 14.69 29.36 -19.47
C GLN A 188 15.85 29.04 -20.41
N LEU A 189 15.73 29.36 -21.70
CA LEU A 189 16.84 29.23 -22.67
C LEU A 189 18.08 29.99 -22.18
N THR A 190 17.92 31.21 -21.65
CA THR A 190 19.02 32.00 -21.10
C THR A 190 19.73 31.29 -19.93
N TYR A 191 18.99 30.64 -19.03
CA TYR A 191 19.57 29.90 -17.92
C TYR A 191 20.29 28.62 -18.38
N TYR A 192 19.76 27.91 -19.38
CA TYR A 192 20.42 26.75 -19.98
C TYR A 192 21.71 27.10 -20.70
N ILE A 193 21.72 28.21 -21.44
CA ILE A 193 22.91 28.75 -22.09
C ILE A 193 24.01 29.05 -21.05
N GLN A 194 23.67 29.78 -19.97
CA GLN A 194 24.63 30.07 -18.91
C GLN A 194 25.14 28.79 -18.21
N SER A 195 24.27 27.81 -18.02
CA SER A 195 24.69 26.50 -17.52
C SER A 195 25.64 25.78 -18.49
N ASP A 196 25.48 25.96 -19.80
CA ASP A 196 26.37 25.36 -20.81
C ASP A 196 27.75 25.98 -20.79
N GLU A 197 27.82 27.30 -20.73
CA GLU A 197 29.05 28.06 -20.59
C GLU A 197 29.82 27.63 -19.34
N LEU A 198 29.14 27.52 -18.19
CA LEU A 198 29.74 27.05 -16.95
C LEU A 198 30.28 25.61 -17.09
N ILE A 199 29.52 24.69 -17.67
CA ILE A 199 29.94 23.28 -17.84
C ILE A 199 31.12 23.17 -18.80
N ALA A 200 31.12 23.92 -19.91
CA ALA A 200 32.22 23.94 -20.86
C ALA A 200 33.55 24.40 -20.23
N ASN A 201 33.47 25.35 -19.29
CA ASN A 201 34.62 25.90 -18.58
C ASN A 201 35.23 24.96 -17.52
N GLU A 202 34.60 23.83 -17.18
CA GLU A 202 35.08 22.93 -16.13
C GLU A 202 36.44 22.28 -16.46
N ASN A 203 36.76 22.16 -17.75
CA ASN A 203 38.03 21.62 -18.23
C ASN A 203 39.14 22.69 -18.36
N ASP A 204 38.82 23.96 -18.16
CA ASP A 204 39.77 25.07 -18.18
C ASP A 204 40.29 25.34 -16.76
N THR A 205 41.54 24.95 -16.50
CA THR A 205 42.17 25.08 -15.18
C THR A 205 42.32 26.53 -14.71
N ASP A 206 42.28 27.50 -15.62
CA ASP A 206 42.41 28.93 -15.30
C ASP A 206 41.06 29.65 -15.17
N SER A 207 39.94 28.99 -15.52
CA SER A 207 38.61 29.58 -15.44
C SER A 207 38.07 29.57 -14.01
N THR A 208 37.62 30.73 -13.55
CA THR A 208 36.90 30.86 -12.25
C THR A 208 35.40 30.61 -12.39
N GLU A 209 34.88 30.59 -13.62
CA GLU A 209 33.47 30.44 -13.97
C GLU A 209 33.14 28.99 -14.32
N THR A 210 33.26 28.10 -13.32
CA THR A 210 32.94 26.67 -13.41
C THR A 210 31.66 26.35 -12.64
N PRO A 211 31.00 25.19 -12.88
CA PRO A 211 29.76 24.83 -12.19
C PRO A 211 30.01 24.69 -10.68
N THR A 212 31.13 24.06 -10.31
CA THR A 212 31.54 23.86 -8.91
C THR A 212 31.76 25.18 -8.18
N ASN A 213 32.46 26.14 -8.81
CA ASN A 213 32.69 27.45 -8.20
C ASN A 213 31.39 28.26 -8.07
N PHE A 214 30.51 28.19 -9.07
CA PHE A 214 29.19 28.82 -9.00
C PHE A 214 28.37 28.27 -7.81
N ILE A 215 28.27 26.94 -7.67
CA ILE A 215 27.55 26.29 -6.57
C ILE A 215 28.18 26.66 -5.23
N ASN A 216 29.51 26.59 -5.10
CA ASN A 216 30.22 26.97 -3.87
C ASN A 216 29.94 28.43 -3.48
N SER A 217 29.98 29.35 -4.45
CA SER A 217 29.69 30.76 -4.23
C SER A 217 28.24 30.99 -3.80
N LEU A 218 27.28 30.34 -4.46
CA LEU A 218 25.86 30.41 -4.13
C LEU A 218 25.58 29.87 -2.72
N PHE A 219 26.07 28.67 -2.42
CA PHE A 219 25.87 28.03 -1.13
C PHE A 219 26.54 28.81 -0.01
N ASN A 220 27.73 29.36 -0.23
CA ASN A 220 28.39 30.21 0.76
C ASN A 220 27.58 31.49 1.04
N LYS A 221 27.02 32.15 0.01
CA LYS A 221 26.14 33.32 0.20
C LYS A 221 24.91 32.96 1.04
N LEU A 222 24.26 31.84 0.75
CA LEU A 222 23.13 31.33 1.54
C LEU A 222 23.54 30.96 2.98
N LYS A 223 24.71 30.35 3.18
CA LYS A 223 25.27 30.05 4.52
C LYS A 223 25.57 31.29 5.33
N VAL A 224 26.09 32.35 4.73
CA VAL A 224 26.51 33.58 5.43
C VAL A 224 25.32 34.50 5.71
N SER A 225 24.58 34.90 4.69
CA SER A 225 23.51 35.90 4.83
C SER A 225 22.10 35.32 4.79
N GLY A 226 21.91 34.10 4.26
CA GLY A 226 20.59 33.53 3.99
C GLY A 226 19.92 34.17 2.77
N PHE A 227 20.67 34.92 1.97
CA PHE A 227 20.14 35.67 0.85
C PHE A 227 21.13 35.70 -0.33
N VAL A 228 20.61 35.68 -1.55
CA VAL A 228 21.37 35.88 -2.78
C VAL A 228 20.67 36.91 -3.64
N TYR A 229 21.47 37.80 -4.26
CA TYR A 229 20.97 38.77 -5.22
C TYR A 229 20.42 38.06 -6.47
N HIS A 230 19.23 38.42 -6.95
CA HIS A 230 18.49 37.69 -8.00
C HIS A 230 18.33 36.17 -7.73
N PRO A 231 17.57 35.77 -6.70
CA PRO A 231 17.41 34.36 -6.34
C PRO A 231 16.78 33.52 -7.44
N ILE A 232 15.74 33.99 -8.12
CA ILE A 232 15.09 33.28 -9.24
C ILE A 232 16.13 32.87 -10.30
N LYS A 233 16.96 33.82 -10.75
CA LYS A 233 18.02 33.57 -11.72
C LYS A 233 19.01 32.50 -11.21
N HIS A 234 19.53 32.65 -10.00
CA HIS A 234 20.56 31.73 -9.49
C HIS A 234 20.03 30.32 -9.26
N PHE A 235 18.80 30.18 -8.77
CA PHE A 235 18.17 28.87 -8.56
C PHE A 235 17.79 28.21 -9.89
N ASN A 236 17.34 28.96 -10.90
CA ASN A 236 17.09 28.38 -12.23
C ASN A 236 18.39 27.92 -12.91
N ILE A 237 19.49 28.68 -12.81
CA ILE A 237 20.81 28.23 -13.29
C ILE A 237 21.24 26.96 -12.54
N LEU A 238 21.06 26.92 -11.22
CA LEU A 238 21.36 25.72 -10.41
C LEU A 238 20.54 24.50 -10.87
N SER A 239 19.23 24.67 -11.08
CA SER A 239 18.35 23.62 -11.63
C SER A 239 18.82 23.14 -13.00
N SER A 240 19.20 24.05 -13.91
CA SER A 240 19.73 23.70 -15.23
C SER A 240 21.05 22.94 -15.14
N ILE A 241 21.96 23.32 -14.24
CA ILE A 241 23.20 22.58 -13.98
C ILE A 241 22.87 21.17 -13.48
N PHE A 242 22.00 21.04 -12.48
CA PHE A 242 21.62 19.75 -11.90
C PHE A 242 20.94 18.80 -12.90
N LEU A 243 20.07 19.33 -13.77
CA LEU A 243 19.47 18.55 -14.87
C LEU A 243 20.49 18.01 -15.87
N ARG A 244 21.60 18.74 -16.08
CA ARG A 244 22.63 18.36 -17.05
C ARG A 244 23.77 17.55 -16.43
N ARG A 245 23.99 17.72 -15.14
CA ARG A 245 25.01 17.02 -14.33
C ARG A 245 24.35 16.44 -13.08
N PRO A 246 23.60 15.33 -13.22
CA PRO A 246 22.94 14.68 -12.08
C PRO A 246 23.93 14.23 -11.00
N ASP A 247 25.19 13.95 -11.37
CA ASP A 247 26.28 13.67 -10.44
C ASP A 247 26.54 14.82 -9.47
N LEU A 248 26.57 16.06 -9.96
CA LEU A 248 26.72 17.26 -9.11
C LEU A 248 25.51 17.47 -8.21
N MET A 249 24.29 17.20 -8.71
CA MET A 249 23.08 17.27 -7.89
C MET A 249 23.16 16.27 -6.72
N ASN A 250 23.43 15.00 -7.00
CA ASN A 250 23.50 13.96 -5.97
C ASN A 250 24.62 14.26 -4.95
N GLY A 251 25.77 14.77 -5.40
CA GLY A 251 26.89 15.12 -4.52
C GLY A 251 26.68 16.39 -3.66
N ARG A 252 25.76 17.29 -4.04
CA ARG A 252 25.59 18.61 -3.42
C ARG A 252 24.22 18.85 -2.79
N ILE A 253 23.23 18.01 -3.04
CA ILE A 253 21.86 18.19 -2.54
C ILE A 253 21.80 18.20 -1.00
N LYS A 254 22.53 17.29 -0.36
CA LYS A 254 22.60 17.22 1.12
C LYS A 254 23.10 18.54 1.72
N GLU A 255 24.14 19.11 1.13
CA GLU A 255 24.67 20.41 1.56
C GLU A 255 23.60 21.50 1.43
N LEU A 256 22.83 21.52 0.34
CA LEU A 256 21.72 22.47 0.19
C LEU A 256 20.63 22.28 1.25
N LEU A 257 20.21 21.03 1.50
CA LEU A 257 19.21 20.69 2.51
C LEU A 257 19.68 21.14 3.91
N ASP A 258 20.95 20.91 4.24
CA ASP A 258 21.56 21.34 5.50
C ASP A 258 21.58 22.87 5.64
N ILE A 259 21.92 23.60 4.57
CA ILE A 259 21.89 25.07 4.57
C ILE A 259 20.48 25.59 4.85
N ILE A 260 19.48 24.98 4.23
CA ILE A 260 18.07 25.33 4.43
C ILE A 260 17.67 25.04 5.89
N CYS A 261 18.07 23.87 6.42
CA CYS A 261 17.75 23.41 7.78
C CYS A 261 18.42 24.22 8.89
N GLN A 262 19.60 24.79 8.65
CA GLN A 262 20.33 25.60 9.64
C GLN A 262 19.71 26.98 9.90
N ARG A 263 18.72 27.41 9.10
CA ARG A 263 18.11 28.74 9.21
C ARG A 263 16.62 28.65 9.56
N HIS A 264 16.06 29.71 10.13
CA HIS A 264 14.62 29.78 10.38
C HIS A 264 13.81 29.64 9.07
N ILE A 265 12.81 28.76 9.08
CA ILE A 265 11.98 28.43 7.91
C ILE A 265 11.25 29.64 7.33
N GLU A 266 10.94 30.65 8.15
CA GLU A 266 10.33 31.92 7.74
C GLU A 266 11.13 32.69 6.67
N ASN A 267 12.45 32.45 6.59
CA ASN A 267 13.28 33.03 5.54
C ASN A 267 12.98 32.43 4.17
N TRP A 268 12.60 31.16 4.14
CA TRP A 268 12.33 30.39 2.93
C TRP A 268 10.86 30.44 2.52
N ARG A 269 9.94 30.75 3.45
CA ARG A 269 8.51 30.93 3.17
C ARG A 269 8.18 32.17 2.34
N LYS A 270 9.11 33.12 2.21
CA LYS A 270 8.90 34.36 1.46
C LYS A 270 9.36 34.22 0.01
N GLU A 271 8.62 34.83 -0.90
CA GLU A 271 9.09 35.00 -2.28
C GLU A 271 10.34 35.90 -2.32
N PRO A 272 11.32 35.60 -3.18
CA PRO A 272 11.27 34.62 -4.28
C PRO A 272 11.77 33.21 -3.93
N PHE A 273 12.15 32.96 -2.67
CA PHE A 273 12.78 31.69 -2.27
C PHE A 273 11.78 30.55 -2.16
N CYS A 274 10.56 30.83 -1.71
CA CYS A 274 9.54 29.81 -1.52
C CYS A 274 9.30 29.01 -2.81
N SER A 275 8.90 29.70 -3.89
CA SER A 275 8.67 29.06 -5.19
C SER A 275 9.94 28.43 -5.78
N ALA A 276 11.09 29.11 -5.70
CA ALA A 276 12.34 28.61 -6.27
C ALA A 276 12.84 27.32 -5.58
N ILE A 277 12.75 27.25 -4.24
CA ILE A 277 13.16 26.06 -3.48
C ILE A 277 12.17 24.92 -3.71
N ILE A 278 10.84 25.16 -3.69
CA ILE A 278 9.85 24.11 -3.95
C ILE A 278 10.07 23.48 -5.33
N LYS A 279 10.34 24.29 -6.37
CA LYS A 279 10.64 23.80 -7.72
C LYS A 279 11.91 22.97 -7.78
N LEU A 280 12.98 23.40 -7.13
CA LEU A 280 14.24 22.67 -7.09
C LEU A 280 14.11 21.35 -6.31
N LEU A 281 13.35 21.34 -5.21
CA LEU A 281 13.06 20.12 -4.45
C LEU A 281 12.17 19.18 -5.27
N GLU A 282 11.15 19.68 -5.96
CA GLU A 282 10.30 18.87 -6.85
C GLU A 282 11.15 18.21 -7.95
N LEU A 283 12.04 18.98 -8.57
CA LEU A 283 12.98 18.47 -9.56
C LEU A 283 13.82 17.32 -8.99
N TYR A 284 14.42 17.52 -7.81
CA TYR A 284 15.23 16.49 -7.16
C TYR A 284 14.42 15.23 -6.83
N VAL A 285 13.22 15.39 -6.25
CA VAL A 285 12.31 14.28 -5.93
C VAL A 285 12.00 13.48 -7.19
N ARG A 286 11.64 14.14 -8.30
CA ARG A 286 11.33 13.48 -9.57
C ARG A 286 12.53 12.76 -10.18
N GLU A 287 13.73 13.32 -10.07
CA GLU A 287 14.96 12.65 -10.51
C GLU A 287 15.32 11.43 -9.64
N CYS A 288 14.82 11.38 -8.40
CA CYS A 288 14.95 10.20 -7.54
C CYS A 288 13.93 9.10 -7.89
N ASP A 289 12.81 9.43 -8.55
CA ASP A 289 11.76 8.48 -8.94
C ASP A 289 12.38 7.33 -9.76
N GLY A 290 12.14 6.10 -9.33
CA GLY A 290 12.66 4.92 -10.01
C GLY A 290 14.19 4.79 -10.03
N ARG A 291 14.97 5.60 -9.28
CA ARG A 291 16.39 5.33 -8.98
C ARG A 291 16.54 4.59 -7.66
N ILE A 292 15.71 4.94 -6.67
CA ILE A 292 15.70 4.29 -5.36
C ILE A 292 15.60 2.76 -5.53
N ASP A 293 14.69 2.26 -6.36
CA ASP A 293 14.51 0.82 -6.62
C ASP A 293 15.53 0.17 -7.58
N LYS A 294 16.47 0.94 -8.14
CA LYS A 294 17.41 0.46 -9.16
C LYS A 294 18.87 0.50 -8.72
N THR A 295 19.18 1.22 -7.64
CA THR A 295 20.54 1.46 -7.15
C THR A 295 20.77 0.79 -5.79
N LYS A 296 21.95 0.18 -5.61
CA LYS A 296 22.38 -0.37 -4.32
C LYS A 296 22.88 0.71 -3.36
N ASP A 297 22.91 0.40 -2.06
CA ASP A 297 23.43 1.30 -1.01
C ASP A 297 22.81 2.70 -1.05
N ASN A 298 21.52 2.76 -1.39
CA ASN A 298 20.73 3.97 -1.61
C ASN A 298 20.28 4.67 -0.32
N LEU A 299 20.86 4.34 0.84
CA LEU A 299 20.42 4.85 2.14
C LEU A 299 20.49 6.39 2.23
N GLU A 300 21.58 6.98 1.72
CA GLU A 300 21.74 8.44 1.71
C GLU A 300 20.77 9.09 0.71
N LEU A 301 20.52 8.47 -0.43
CA LEU A 301 19.51 8.90 -1.41
C LEU A 301 18.10 8.92 -0.79
N ILE A 302 17.73 7.86 -0.07
CA ILE A 302 16.44 7.74 0.63
C ILE A 302 16.30 8.82 1.70
N LYS A 303 17.33 9.01 2.55
CA LYS A 303 17.31 10.03 3.61
C LYS A 303 17.19 11.44 3.05
N ASN A 304 17.95 11.76 2.00
CA ASN A 304 17.89 13.06 1.35
C ASN A 304 16.54 13.30 0.68
N ASN A 305 15.92 12.27 0.07
CA ASN A 305 14.60 12.38 -0.53
C ASN A 305 13.50 12.60 0.51
N ILE A 306 13.54 11.90 1.65
CA ILE A 306 12.63 12.12 2.79
C ILE A 306 12.76 13.56 3.31
N GLN A 307 13.99 14.04 3.51
CA GLN A 307 14.23 15.41 3.97
C GLN A 307 13.77 16.45 2.95
N ALA A 308 14.00 16.21 1.65
CA ALA A 308 13.53 17.08 0.57
C ALA A 308 11.99 17.16 0.53
N LEU A 309 11.29 16.02 0.57
CA LEU A 309 9.82 15.95 0.63
C LEU A 309 9.29 16.64 1.89
N ALA A 310 9.88 16.37 3.05
CA ALA A 310 9.47 16.98 4.31
C ALA A 310 9.65 18.50 4.29
N LEU A 311 10.76 19.03 3.76
CA LEU A 311 10.95 20.47 3.60
C LEU A 311 9.97 21.07 2.59
N GLN A 312 9.76 20.40 1.47
CA GLN A 312 8.85 20.87 0.43
C GLN A 312 7.42 20.98 0.96
N LEU A 313 6.93 19.96 1.68
CA LEU A 313 5.60 19.95 2.29
C LEU A 313 5.42 21.06 3.33
N LEU A 314 6.45 21.39 4.12
CA LEU A 314 6.41 22.52 5.06
C LEU A 314 6.33 23.89 4.34
N LEU A 315 7.01 24.03 3.21
CA LEU A 315 6.97 25.26 2.41
C LEU A 315 5.64 25.38 1.65
N LEU A 316 5.04 24.25 1.23
CA LEU A 316 3.75 24.21 0.54
C LEU A 316 2.57 24.61 1.44
N GLN A 317 2.59 24.27 2.73
CA GLN A 317 1.50 24.60 3.67
C GLN A 317 1.18 26.10 3.74
N ASP A 318 2.20 26.94 3.60
CA ASP A 318 2.09 28.41 3.68
C ASP A 318 2.26 29.11 2.32
N SER A 319 2.40 28.34 1.24
CA SER A 319 2.57 28.91 -0.10
C SER A 319 1.25 29.52 -0.59
N PRO A 320 1.25 30.77 -1.10
CA PRO A 320 0.08 31.36 -1.75
C PRO A 320 -0.25 30.67 -3.08
N ASP A 321 0.70 29.90 -3.62
CA ASP A 321 0.55 29.16 -4.86
C ASP A 321 0.68 27.64 -4.59
N THR A 322 -0.46 27.03 -4.27
CA THR A 322 -0.57 25.59 -3.97
C THR A 322 -0.37 24.70 -5.18
N SER A 323 -0.23 25.26 -6.38
CA SER A 323 -0.14 24.44 -7.59
C SER A 323 1.30 24.02 -7.95
N ILE A 324 2.34 24.49 -7.21
CA ILE A 324 3.76 24.29 -7.58
C ILE A 324 4.16 22.81 -7.45
N ALA A 325 3.60 22.13 -6.46
CA ALA A 325 3.74 20.71 -6.25
C ALA A 325 2.45 20.17 -5.62
N ASP A 326 2.10 18.93 -5.93
CA ASP A 326 0.88 18.31 -5.40
C ASP A 326 1.12 17.80 -3.98
N PHE A 327 0.46 18.44 -3.02
CA PHE A 327 0.61 18.11 -1.59
C PHE A 327 0.24 16.66 -1.28
N ARG A 328 -0.83 16.12 -1.87
CA ARG A 328 -1.30 14.75 -1.58
C ARG A 328 -0.36 13.72 -2.17
N LEU A 329 -0.01 13.92 -3.43
CA LEU A 329 0.95 13.08 -4.14
C LEU A 329 2.29 13.02 -3.39
N ASN A 330 2.83 14.17 -2.99
CA ASN A 330 4.13 14.22 -2.32
C ASN A 330 4.07 13.74 -0.86
N THR A 331 2.90 13.81 -0.20
CA THR A 331 2.69 13.17 1.10
C THR A 331 2.66 11.64 0.96
N ALA A 332 1.96 11.11 -0.05
CA ALA A 332 1.96 9.67 -0.33
C ALA A 332 3.37 9.17 -0.67
N ARG A 333 4.13 9.92 -1.48
CA ARG A 333 5.55 9.65 -1.79
C ARG A 333 6.42 9.60 -0.54
N LEU A 334 6.25 10.57 0.36
CA LEU A 334 6.98 10.61 1.63
C LEU A 334 6.73 9.32 2.42
N CYS A 335 5.47 8.87 2.50
CA CYS A 335 5.11 7.62 3.17
C CYS A 335 5.75 6.40 2.47
N ALA A 336 5.67 6.33 1.15
CA ALA A 336 6.23 5.24 0.34
C ALA A 336 7.75 5.13 0.50
N VAL A 337 8.48 6.24 0.39
CA VAL A 337 9.95 6.29 0.57
C VAL A 337 10.33 6.00 2.02
N SER A 338 9.51 6.41 3.00
CA SER A 338 9.71 6.10 4.41
C SER A 338 9.69 4.60 4.69
N SER A 339 8.94 3.80 3.91
CA SER A 339 8.86 2.34 4.06
C SER A 339 10.21 1.63 3.87
N TYR A 340 11.20 2.26 3.23
CA TYR A 340 12.55 1.69 3.07
C TYR A 340 13.41 1.81 4.34
N LEU A 341 13.08 2.74 5.24
CA LEU A 341 13.79 2.93 6.51
C LEU A 341 13.17 2.15 7.68
N TYR A 342 12.00 1.54 7.46
CA TYR A 342 11.17 0.94 8.50
C TYR A 342 10.98 -0.58 8.26
N PRO A 343 11.94 -1.43 8.66
CA PRO A 343 11.96 -2.85 8.25
C PRO A 343 10.95 -3.74 8.97
N LEU A 344 10.41 -3.32 10.12
CA LEU A 344 9.47 -4.13 10.92
C LEU A 344 8.06 -4.14 10.32
N HIS A 345 7.54 -2.96 9.93
CA HIS A 345 6.19 -2.79 9.38
C HIS A 345 6.18 -1.79 8.21
N PRO A 346 6.84 -2.10 7.09
CA PRO A 346 6.86 -1.23 5.92
C PRO A 346 5.47 -1.12 5.27
N ASP A 347 4.62 -2.15 5.43
CA ASP A 347 3.23 -2.22 4.99
C ASP A 347 2.35 -1.10 5.58
N TRP A 348 2.54 -0.76 6.86
CA TRP A 348 1.78 0.32 7.51
C TRP A 348 1.99 1.67 6.82
N LEU A 349 3.23 1.94 6.41
CA LEU A 349 3.58 3.17 5.70
C LEU A 349 3.01 3.20 4.27
N ILE A 350 2.87 2.04 3.62
CA ILE A 350 2.22 1.93 2.31
C ILE A 350 0.70 2.11 2.42
N ASP A 351 0.07 1.57 3.45
CA ASP A 351 -1.35 1.80 3.73
C ASP A 351 -1.62 3.28 4.06
N MET A 352 -0.74 3.92 4.84
CA MET A 352 -0.81 5.37 5.05
C MET A 352 -0.63 6.15 3.75
N ALA A 353 0.27 5.72 2.85
CA ALA A 353 0.44 6.35 1.54
C ALA A 353 -0.84 6.26 0.70
N TYR A 354 -1.48 5.09 0.68
CA TYR A 354 -2.76 4.85 0.01
C TYR A 354 -3.87 5.74 0.60
N TYR A 355 -3.95 5.82 1.93
CA TYR A 355 -4.88 6.71 2.63
C TYR A 355 -4.69 8.18 2.25
N TYR A 356 -3.45 8.70 2.31
CA TYR A 356 -3.17 10.09 1.94
C TYR A 356 -3.46 10.42 0.48
N LEU A 357 -3.34 9.42 -0.41
CA LEU A 357 -3.55 9.60 -1.83
C LEU A 357 -5.05 9.70 -2.19
N PHE A 358 -5.89 8.87 -1.56
CA PHE A 358 -7.29 8.74 -1.96
C PHE A 358 -8.30 9.35 -0.99
N HIS A 359 -8.06 9.30 0.33
CA HIS A 359 -9.04 9.77 1.32
C HIS A 359 -9.33 11.29 1.23
N SER A 360 -10.57 11.68 1.54
CA SER A 360 -11.06 13.03 1.25
C SER A 360 -10.45 14.13 2.14
N ASP A 361 -10.25 13.84 3.43
CA ASP A 361 -9.75 14.75 4.47
C ASP A 361 -8.39 14.32 5.08
N ALA A 362 -7.55 13.63 4.30
CA ALA A 362 -6.24 13.22 4.79
C ALA A 362 -5.34 14.43 5.09
N LYS A 363 -4.96 14.62 6.36
CA LYS A 363 -4.12 15.73 6.83
C LYS A 363 -2.83 15.20 7.45
N LEU A 364 -1.70 15.66 6.91
CA LEU A 364 -0.40 15.36 7.48
C LEU A 364 -0.27 16.02 8.85
N VAL A 365 0.32 15.31 9.81
CA VAL A 365 0.58 15.82 11.16
C VAL A 365 1.47 17.05 11.08
N ASN A 366 1.23 18.05 11.93
CA ASN A 366 2.11 19.22 12.00
C ASN A 366 3.48 18.81 12.56
N TYR A 367 4.54 19.15 11.83
CA TYR A 367 5.92 18.94 12.28
C TYR A 367 6.75 20.19 12.06
N THR A 368 7.89 20.24 12.72
CA THR A 368 8.91 21.27 12.57
C THR A 368 10.12 20.69 11.83
N MET A 369 10.94 21.57 11.26
CA MET A 369 12.06 21.18 10.40
C MET A 369 13.10 20.31 11.11
N ASP A 370 13.32 20.52 12.41
CA ASP A 370 14.18 19.69 13.28
C ASP A 370 13.65 18.26 13.46
N LYS A 371 12.33 18.06 13.30
CA LYS A 371 11.66 16.77 13.42
C LYS A 371 11.41 16.08 12.08
N ALA A 372 11.83 16.68 10.97
CA ALA A 372 11.69 16.09 9.64
C ALA A 372 12.27 14.66 9.53
N PRO A 373 13.44 14.33 10.14
CA PRO A 373 13.96 12.95 10.12
C PRO A 373 13.11 11.94 10.91
N LEU A 374 12.28 12.42 11.87
CA LEU A 374 11.39 11.59 12.68
C LEU A 374 10.01 11.42 12.06
N LEU A 375 9.72 12.14 10.98
CA LEU A 375 8.42 12.11 10.30
C LEU A 375 7.97 10.70 9.85
N PRO A 376 8.85 9.80 9.35
CA PRO A 376 8.50 8.40 9.11
C PRO A 376 7.87 7.71 10.33
N HIS A 377 8.43 7.96 11.52
CA HIS A 377 7.98 7.36 12.77
C HIS A 377 6.61 7.89 13.18
N TYR A 378 6.39 9.20 13.03
CA TYR A 378 5.09 9.81 13.31
C TYR A 378 4.01 9.32 12.35
N ILE A 379 4.30 9.22 11.04
CA ILE A 379 3.34 8.70 10.07
C ILE A 379 2.98 7.25 10.38
N ALA A 380 3.96 6.38 10.67
CA ALA A 380 3.72 4.99 11.02
C ALA A 380 2.84 4.85 12.28
N SER A 381 2.98 5.76 13.26
CA SER A 381 2.17 5.77 14.49
C SER A 381 0.69 6.10 14.28
N LEU A 382 0.30 6.61 13.10
CA LEU A 382 -1.10 6.89 12.76
C LEU A 382 -1.84 5.65 12.23
N TYR A 383 -1.13 4.56 12.00
CA TYR A 383 -1.73 3.29 11.58
C TYR A 383 -2.40 2.56 12.77
N PRO A 384 -3.56 1.89 12.58
CA PRO A 384 -4.31 1.76 11.33
C PRO A 384 -5.08 3.03 10.97
N CYS A 385 -4.99 3.44 9.71
CA CYS A 385 -5.80 4.52 9.16
C CYS A 385 -7.25 4.06 8.90
N GLU A 386 -8.16 5.02 8.82
CA GLU A 386 -9.53 4.76 8.39
C GLU A 386 -9.57 4.29 6.92
N PRO A 387 -10.58 3.50 6.51
CA PRO A 387 -10.80 3.20 5.11
C PRO A 387 -10.95 4.49 4.28
N ILE A 388 -10.61 4.43 3.01
CA ILE A 388 -10.85 5.56 2.10
C ILE A 388 -12.36 5.81 1.99
N ASP A 389 -12.76 7.08 1.95
CA ASP A 389 -14.16 7.51 1.90
C ASP A 389 -14.57 8.07 0.53
N THR A 390 -13.69 7.88 -0.45
CA THR A 390 -13.85 8.34 -1.83
C THR A 390 -13.84 7.15 -2.75
N THR A 391 -14.58 7.25 -3.85
CA THR A 391 -14.28 6.47 -5.03
C THR A 391 -13.45 7.34 -5.97
N ASN A 392 -12.52 6.75 -6.72
CA ASN A 392 -11.65 7.46 -7.66
C ASN A 392 -11.58 6.63 -8.94
N SER A 393 -11.59 7.29 -10.10
CA SER A 393 -11.57 6.58 -11.37
C SER A 393 -10.58 7.17 -12.35
N PHE A 394 -9.96 6.29 -13.14
CA PHE A 394 -9.11 6.63 -14.26
C PHE A 394 -9.53 5.78 -15.46
N THR A 395 -9.76 6.39 -16.62
CA THR A 395 -10.18 5.67 -17.82
C THR A 395 -9.28 6.03 -18.99
N GLN A 396 -8.64 5.03 -19.59
CA GLN A 396 -7.80 5.19 -20.77
C GLN A 396 -7.84 3.90 -21.60
N ASN A 397 -7.85 4.00 -22.93
CA ASN A 397 -7.81 2.86 -23.86
C ASN A 397 -8.90 1.79 -23.63
N LYS A 398 -10.13 2.18 -23.26
CA LYS A 398 -11.27 1.27 -22.96
C LYS A 398 -11.08 0.40 -21.71
N ILE A 399 -10.15 0.78 -20.83
CA ILE A 399 -9.96 0.18 -19.52
C ILE A 399 -10.32 1.25 -18.49
N LYS A 400 -11.01 0.85 -17.41
CA LYS A 400 -11.32 1.69 -16.25
C LYS A 400 -10.61 1.09 -15.03
N LEU A 401 -9.80 1.91 -14.38
CA LEU A 401 -9.30 1.69 -13.02
C LEU A 401 -10.25 2.40 -12.06
N GLN A 402 -10.72 1.70 -11.04
CA GLN A 402 -11.56 2.23 -9.98
C GLN A 402 -10.95 1.90 -8.63
N ILE A 403 -10.94 2.87 -7.72
CA ILE A 403 -10.38 2.74 -6.36
C ILE A 403 -11.43 3.24 -5.40
N SER A 404 -12.00 2.36 -4.58
CA SER A 404 -13.07 2.66 -3.64
C SER A 404 -12.89 1.93 -2.31
N THR A 405 -13.86 2.03 -1.41
CA THR A 405 -13.94 1.20 -0.20
C THR A 405 -13.88 -0.31 -0.48
N ASP A 406 -14.30 -0.74 -1.67
CA ASP A 406 -14.29 -2.13 -2.10
C ASP A 406 -12.92 -2.60 -2.62
N GLY A 407 -11.97 -1.68 -2.77
CA GLY A 407 -10.60 -1.95 -3.17
C GLY A 407 -10.21 -1.36 -4.53
N ILE A 408 -9.15 -1.93 -5.12
CA ILE A 408 -8.58 -1.51 -6.40
C ILE A 408 -9.07 -2.45 -7.52
N MET A 409 -9.91 -1.94 -8.42
CA MET A 409 -10.59 -2.71 -9.46
C MET A 409 -10.14 -2.27 -10.86
N LEU A 410 -9.82 -3.23 -11.73
CA LEU A 410 -9.49 -3.02 -13.14
C LEU A 410 -10.48 -3.76 -14.05
N PHE A 411 -11.13 -3.05 -14.97
CA PHE A 411 -12.12 -3.67 -15.85
C PHE A 411 -12.33 -2.91 -17.16
N SER A 412 -12.90 -3.58 -18.16
CA SER A 412 -13.37 -2.95 -19.40
C SER A 412 -14.84 -2.55 -19.23
N PRO A 413 -15.25 -1.30 -19.56
CA PRO A 413 -16.64 -0.86 -19.47
C PRO A 413 -17.60 -1.71 -20.32
N ASN A 414 -17.10 -2.39 -21.36
CA ASN A 414 -17.89 -3.26 -22.22
C ASN A 414 -18.12 -4.67 -21.63
N SER A 415 -17.41 -5.03 -20.57
CA SER A 415 -17.43 -6.36 -19.93
C SER A 415 -18.53 -6.49 -18.86
N ILE A 416 -19.33 -5.44 -18.64
CA ILE A 416 -20.33 -5.32 -17.57
C ILE A 416 -21.57 -6.22 -17.81
N GLN A 417 -21.75 -6.77 -19.01
CA GLN A 417 -22.88 -7.67 -19.28
C GLN A 417 -22.79 -9.02 -18.53
N ASN A 418 -21.60 -9.43 -18.07
CA ASN A 418 -21.37 -10.59 -17.18
C ASN A 418 -20.03 -10.43 -16.42
N PRO A 419 -20.00 -9.63 -15.34
CA PRO A 419 -18.75 -9.37 -14.62
C PRO A 419 -18.25 -10.65 -13.94
N CYS A 420 -17.05 -11.08 -14.30
CA CYS A 420 -16.36 -12.17 -13.59
C CYS A 420 -15.11 -11.64 -12.89
N ALA A 421 -15.11 -11.68 -11.56
CA ALA A 421 -13.89 -11.51 -10.77
C ALA A 421 -12.89 -12.62 -11.11
N VAL A 422 -11.64 -12.24 -11.36
CA VAL A 422 -10.60 -13.17 -11.82
C VAL A 422 -9.89 -13.85 -10.65
N PHE A 423 -9.50 -13.10 -9.63
CA PHE A 423 -8.71 -13.60 -8.50
C PHE A 423 -9.61 -14.09 -7.35
N PRO A 424 -9.29 -15.23 -6.72
CA PRO A 424 -10.04 -15.73 -5.57
C PRO A 424 -9.77 -14.88 -4.32
N GLN A 425 -10.77 -14.70 -3.47
CA GLN A 425 -10.64 -13.93 -2.21
C GLN A 425 -9.57 -14.52 -1.28
N THR A 426 -9.34 -15.83 -1.33
CA THR A 426 -8.30 -16.53 -0.54
C THR A 426 -6.87 -16.11 -0.89
N LEU A 427 -6.66 -15.43 -2.03
CA LEU A 427 -5.34 -14.92 -2.39
C LEU A 427 -4.94 -13.68 -1.58
N GLU A 428 -5.91 -12.97 -1.00
CA GLU A 428 -5.68 -11.82 -0.11
C GLU A 428 -4.65 -10.82 -0.67
N LEU A 429 -4.93 -10.30 -1.87
CA LEU A 429 -4.12 -9.24 -2.47
C LEU A 429 -4.37 -7.91 -1.75
N TRP A 430 -3.32 -7.09 -1.63
CA TRP A 430 -3.34 -5.76 -1.02
C TRP A 430 -4.52 -4.91 -1.51
N GLN A 431 -5.22 -4.25 -0.57
CA GLN A 431 -6.37 -3.35 -0.84
C GLN A 431 -7.43 -3.96 -1.79
N GLY A 432 -7.70 -5.26 -1.66
CA GLY A 432 -8.76 -5.93 -2.43
C GLY A 432 -8.53 -5.96 -3.94
N MET A 433 -7.27 -5.86 -4.40
CA MET A 433 -6.94 -5.79 -5.82
C MET A 433 -7.60 -6.88 -6.66
N GLN A 434 -8.36 -6.47 -7.68
CA GLN A 434 -9.15 -7.37 -8.51
C GLN A 434 -9.18 -6.92 -9.98
N VAL A 435 -9.29 -7.91 -10.88
CA VAL A 435 -9.60 -7.69 -12.30
C VAL A 435 -10.97 -8.28 -12.60
N ILE A 436 -11.80 -7.54 -13.33
CA ILE A 436 -13.11 -8.00 -13.81
C ILE A 436 -13.06 -8.12 -15.33
N LEU A 437 -13.34 -9.33 -15.82
CA LEU A 437 -13.42 -9.64 -17.26
C LEU A 437 -14.86 -9.96 -17.66
N GLY A 438 -15.13 -9.90 -18.97
CA GLY A 438 -16.48 -10.16 -19.54
C GLY A 438 -16.75 -11.66 -19.75
N ALA A 439 -15.71 -12.48 -19.70
CA ALA A 439 -15.77 -13.93 -19.75
C ALA A 439 -14.98 -14.53 -18.59
N LYS A 440 -15.34 -15.76 -18.19
CA LYS A 440 -14.55 -16.51 -17.22
C LYS A 440 -13.19 -16.87 -17.83
N PRO A 441 -12.09 -16.69 -17.09
CA PRO A 441 -10.77 -17.12 -17.55
C PRO A 441 -10.75 -18.63 -17.79
N SER A 442 -9.87 -19.09 -18.68
CA SER A 442 -9.81 -20.51 -19.07
C SER A 442 -9.40 -21.43 -17.90
N VAL A 443 -8.69 -20.87 -16.90
CA VAL A 443 -8.20 -21.57 -15.72
C VAL A 443 -8.92 -21.07 -14.47
N ASN A 444 -9.40 -22.01 -13.64
CA ASN A 444 -9.98 -21.70 -12.34
C ASN A 444 -8.89 -21.57 -11.27
N LEU A 445 -8.53 -20.34 -10.91
CA LEU A 445 -7.52 -20.04 -9.90
C LEU A 445 -7.89 -20.56 -8.49
N ALA A 446 -9.17 -20.75 -8.17
CA ALA A 446 -9.58 -21.33 -6.87
C ALA A 446 -9.15 -22.80 -6.70
N THR A 447 -8.79 -23.48 -7.79
CA THR A 447 -8.30 -24.86 -7.79
C THR A 447 -6.79 -24.97 -8.00
N ALA A 448 -6.09 -23.83 -8.08
CA ALA A 448 -4.64 -23.81 -8.24
C ALA A 448 -3.96 -24.47 -7.03
N LYS A 449 -2.93 -25.28 -7.30
CA LYS A 449 -2.13 -25.89 -6.23
C LYS A 449 -1.38 -24.79 -5.47
N PRO A 450 -1.19 -24.94 -4.14
CA PRO A 450 -0.28 -24.07 -3.39
C PRO A 450 1.08 -24.02 -4.07
N ASN A 451 1.65 -22.82 -4.21
CA ASN A 451 2.95 -22.58 -4.81
C ASN A 451 3.08 -23.05 -6.28
N ASP A 452 2.00 -23.06 -7.08
CA ASP A 452 2.07 -23.22 -8.54
C ASP A 452 1.77 -21.89 -9.25
N LEU A 453 2.77 -21.34 -9.94
CA LEU A 453 2.67 -20.06 -10.64
C LEU A 453 2.02 -20.18 -12.03
N THR A 454 2.00 -21.38 -12.62
CA THR A 454 1.56 -21.63 -13.99
C THR A 454 0.13 -21.14 -14.29
N PRO A 455 -0.87 -21.37 -13.40
CA PRO A 455 -2.23 -20.87 -13.59
C PRO A 455 -2.30 -19.34 -13.69
N TYR A 456 -1.55 -18.64 -12.86
CA TYR A 456 -1.53 -17.18 -12.81
C TYR A 456 -0.91 -16.57 -14.08
N GLN A 457 0.14 -17.19 -14.62
CA GLN A 457 0.76 -16.76 -15.88
C GLN A 457 -0.23 -16.79 -17.05
N GLN A 458 -1.02 -17.87 -17.15
CA GLN A 458 -2.02 -18.04 -18.21
C GLN A 458 -3.13 -17.00 -18.09
N VAL A 459 -3.63 -16.79 -16.87
CA VAL A 459 -4.68 -15.80 -16.61
C VAL A 459 -4.21 -14.37 -16.91
N TRP A 460 -2.99 -13.99 -16.53
CA TRP A 460 -2.47 -12.64 -16.86
C TRP A 460 -2.24 -12.44 -18.36
N GLN A 461 -1.88 -13.49 -19.12
CA GLN A 461 -1.85 -13.42 -20.57
C GLN A 461 -3.24 -13.20 -21.17
N GLU A 462 -4.28 -13.84 -20.62
CA GLU A 462 -5.67 -13.61 -21.03
C GLU A 462 -6.12 -12.18 -20.71
N ILE A 463 -5.81 -11.66 -19.51
CA ILE A 463 -6.08 -10.28 -19.12
C ILE A 463 -5.42 -9.29 -20.09
N GLU A 464 -4.11 -9.42 -20.35
CA GLU A 464 -3.40 -8.53 -21.26
C GLU A 464 -3.99 -8.61 -22.69
N ASN A 465 -4.37 -9.80 -23.14
CA ASN A 465 -4.98 -10.00 -24.46
C ASN A 465 -6.37 -9.35 -24.56
N GLU A 466 -7.25 -9.54 -23.58
CA GLU A 466 -8.60 -8.94 -23.59
C GLU A 466 -8.53 -7.41 -23.48
N MET A 467 -7.64 -6.89 -22.61
CA MET A 467 -7.54 -5.46 -22.33
C MET A 467 -6.83 -4.67 -23.45
N PHE A 468 -5.81 -5.25 -24.10
CA PHE A 468 -4.96 -4.50 -25.04
C PHE A 468 -4.93 -5.07 -26.47
N ASN A 469 -5.19 -6.37 -26.68
CA ASN A 469 -5.13 -7.01 -27.99
C ASN A 469 -6.52 -7.21 -28.61
N VAL A 470 -7.14 -6.12 -29.06
CA VAL A 470 -8.44 -6.16 -29.75
C VAL A 470 -8.26 -6.60 -31.20
N GLY A 471 -8.53 -7.88 -31.48
CA GLY A 471 -8.48 -8.40 -32.84
C GLY A 471 -9.09 -9.79 -33.04
N GLN A 472 -10.34 -10.03 -32.65
CA GLN A 472 -11.25 -10.94 -33.37
C GLN A 472 -12.68 -10.90 -32.79
N VAL A 473 -13.62 -10.47 -33.63
CA VAL A 473 -15.07 -10.54 -33.38
C VAL A 473 -15.47 -12.02 -33.28
N ILE A 474 -15.99 -12.43 -32.12
CA ILE A 474 -16.67 -13.73 -31.98
C ILE A 474 -18.17 -13.52 -32.20
N THR A 475 -18.63 -14.18 -33.26
CA THR A 475 -19.98 -14.20 -33.81
C THR A 475 -21.03 -14.60 -32.78
N THR A 476 -22.00 -13.72 -32.52
CA THR A 476 -23.19 -14.00 -31.72
C THR A 476 -24.02 -15.11 -32.36
N THR A 477 -24.25 -16.21 -31.64
CA THR A 477 -25.26 -17.22 -31.98
C THR A 477 -26.58 -16.86 -31.30
N GLY A 478 -27.65 -16.86 -32.11
CA GLY A 478 -28.94 -16.28 -31.77
C GLY A 478 -29.71 -17.00 -30.66
N VAL A 479 -30.43 -16.21 -29.87
CA VAL A 479 -31.42 -16.67 -28.89
C VAL A 479 -32.82 -16.26 -29.33
N LYS A 480 -33.74 -17.19 -29.14
CA LYS A 480 -35.14 -17.22 -29.60
C LYS A 480 -35.92 -15.99 -29.16
N ARG A 481 -36.68 -15.42 -30.11
CA ARG A 481 -37.62 -14.30 -29.92
C ARG A 481 -38.59 -14.56 -28.76
N ARG A 482 -38.36 -13.90 -27.63
CA ARG A 482 -39.41 -13.52 -26.68
C ARG A 482 -40.25 -12.41 -27.34
N LYS A 483 -41.51 -12.23 -26.91
CA LYS A 483 -42.38 -11.15 -27.42
C LYS A 483 -41.61 -9.83 -27.36
N GLN A 484 -41.61 -9.06 -28.44
CA GLN A 484 -40.92 -7.76 -28.53
C GLN A 484 -41.94 -6.64 -28.52
N HIS A 485 -41.60 -5.52 -27.88
CA HIS A 485 -42.34 -4.26 -28.00
C HIS A 485 -42.34 -3.75 -29.45
N LYS A 486 -43.34 -2.95 -29.80
CA LYS A 486 -43.48 -2.35 -31.13
C LYS A 486 -43.34 -0.84 -31.08
N ILE A 487 -42.84 -0.26 -32.17
CA ILE A 487 -42.85 1.19 -32.38
C ILE A 487 -44.31 1.69 -32.33
N GLY A 488 -44.53 2.76 -31.56
CA GLY A 488 -45.84 3.34 -31.23
C GLY A 488 -46.51 2.76 -29.97
N GLU A 489 -45.89 1.78 -29.31
CA GLU A 489 -46.36 1.23 -28.04
C GLU A 489 -46.03 2.17 -26.87
N LEU A 490 -46.96 2.27 -25.91
CA LEU A 490 -46.78 3.05 -24.69
C LEU A 490 -46.30 2.12 -23.57
N VAL A 491 -45.15 2.43 -23.00
CA VAL A 491 -44.45 1.61 -22.00
C VAL A 491 -44.13 2.42 -20.74
N ARG A 492 -43.91 1.73 -19.63
CA ARG A 492 -43.41 2.34 -18.39
C ARG A 492 -41.90 2.25 -18.38
N ILE A 493 -41.20 3.35 -18.18
CA ILE A 493 -39.74 3.39 -18.18
C ILE A 493 -39.17 4.00 -16.89
N SER A 494 -38.01 3.50 -16.47
CA SER A 494 -37.18 4.11 -15.43
C SER A 494 -35.84 4.56 -16.03
N PHE A 495 -35.25 5.63 -15.51
CA PHE A 495 -33.96 6.15 -15.96
C PHE A 495 -32.82 5.41 -15.23
N ILE A 496 -31.87 4.86 -15.98
CA ILE A 496 -30.78 4.02 -15.44
C ILE A 496 -29.46 4.79 -15.40
N SER A 497 -29.11 5.47 -16.48
CA SER A 497 -27.81 6.15 -16.60
C SER A 497 -27.85 7.29 -17.63
N GLN A 498 -26.87 8.18 -17.56
CA GLN A 498 -26.65 9.26 -18.53
C GLN A 498 -25.53 8.85 -19.49
N ASP A 499 -25.63 9.24 -20.76
CA ASP A 499 -24.61 8.93 -21.77
C ASP A 499 -23.31 9.73 -21.54
N ASN A 500 -22.18 9.04 -21.57
CA ASN A 500 -20.86 9.63 -21.28
C ASN A 500 -20.37 10.64 -22.32
N TYR A 501 -20.97 10.66 -23.52
CA TYR A 501 -20.58 11.55 -24.62
C TYR A 501 -21.64 12.63 -24.88
N SER A 502 -22.84 12.49 -24.31
CA SER A 502 -23.95 13.41 -24.50
C SER A 502 -24.74 13.63 -23.22
N ASN A 503 -24.57 14.81 -22.62
CA ASN A 503 -25.33 15.23 -21.44
C ASN A 503 -26.86 15.28 -21.68
N ASN A 504 -27.32 15.19 -22.94
CA ASN A 504 -28.72 15.23 -23.30
C ASN A 504 -29.33 13.85 -23.57
N LYS A 505 -28.59 12.75 -23.41
CA LYS A 505 -29.08 11.39 -23.68
C LYS A 505 -29.05 10.55 -22.40
N TYR A 506 -30.16 9.86 -22.12
CA TYR A 506 -30.30 8.98 -20.96
C TYR A 506 -30.71 7.58 -21.42
N TYR A 507 -30.17 6.55 -20.76
CA TYR A 507 -30.57 5.17 -20.95
C TYR A 507 -31.68 4.80 -19.96
N CYS A 508 -32.68 4.07 -20.44
CA CYS A 508 -33.88 3.73 -19.68
C CYS A 508 -34.20 2.23 -19.78
N HIS A 509 -34.84 1.69 -18.74
CA HIS A 509 -35.37 0.32 -18.69
C HIS A 509 -36.88 0.32 -18.86
N ILE A 510 -37.46 -0.68 -19.52
CA ILE A 510 -38.91 -0.90 -19.57
C ILE A 510 -39.38 -1.75 -18.38
N GLU A 511 -40.25 -1.18 -17.56
CA GLU A 511 -40.77 -1.74 -16.31
C GLU A 511 -42.03 -2.61 -16.53
N ASP A 512 -41.88 -3.71 -17.27
CA ASP A 512 -42.91 -4.73 -17.47
C ASP A 512 -42.37 -6.17 -17.61
N GLU A 513 -43.25 -7.15 -17.84
CA GLU A 513 -42.89 -8.58 -17.93
C GLU A 513 -42.08 -8.94 -19.19
N ILE A 514 -42.09 -8.09 -20.21
CA ILE A 514 -41.35 -8.30 -21.46
C ILE A 514 -39.93 -7.76 -21.30
N GLY A 515 -39.82 -6.58 -20.69
CA GLY A 515 -38.58 -5.85 -20.48
C GLY A 515 -37.98 -5.31 -21.77
N GLY A 516 -36.98 -4.46 -21.63
CA GLY A 516 -36.28 -3.87 -22.76
C GLY A 516 -35.46 -2.68 -22.33
N GLU A 517 -34.45 -2.35 -23.12
CA GLU A 517 -33.59 -1.20 -22.89
C GLU A 517 -33.74 -0.22 -24.02
N GLY A 518 -33.54 1.05 -23.71
CA GLY A 518 -33.60 2.10 -24.69
C GLY A 518 -32.96 3.38 -24.19
N PHE A 519 -33.16 4.45 -24.93
CA PHE A 519 -32.68 5.77 -24.58
C PHE A 519 -33.72 6.84 -24.88
N ILE A 520 -33.60 7.97 -24.19
CA ILE A 520 -34.41 9.16 -24.40
C ILE A 520 -33.50 10.38 -24.45
N TYR A 521 -33.73 11.28 -25.39
CA TYR A 521 -33.07 12.58 -25.35
C TYR A 521 -33.88 13.57 -24.52
N MET A 522 -33.19 14.54 -23.92
CA MET A 522 -33.83 15.63 -23.18
C MET A 522 -34.87 16.37 -24.05
N SER A 523 -34.60 16.50 -25.35
CA SER A 523 -35.53 17.08 -26.34
C SER A 523 -36.81 16.28 -26.54
N ASP A 524 -36.82 15.01 -26.16
CA ASP A 524 -38.00 14.13 -26.20
C ASP A 524 -38.80 14.17 -24.90
N ILE A 525 -38.44 15.07 -23.97
CA ILE A 525 -39.14 15.34 -22.71
C ILE A 525 -39.54 16.82 -22.65
N VAL A 526 -38.65 17.75 -22.99
CA VAL A 526 -38.91 19.20 -22.96
C VAL A 526 -38.21 19.92 -24.11
N ALA A 527 -38.71 21.10 -24.51
CA ALA A 527 -38.18 21.88 -25.62
C ALA A 527 -37.03 22.85 -25.25
N TYR A 528 -36.57 22.86 -23.99
CA TYR A 528 -35.52 23.75 -23.49
C TYR A 528 -34.29 22.97 -23.01
N THR A 529 -33.13 23.61 -23.07
CA THR A 529 -31.87 23.03 -22.58
C THR A 529 -31.79 23.17 -21.07
N ILE A 530 -31.40 22.09 -20.39
CA ILE A 530 -31.17 22.06 -18.95
C ILE A 530 -29.90 21.27 -18.65
N SER A 531 -29.14 21.70 -17.65
CA SER A 531 -28.04 20.91 -17.09
C SER A 531 -28.65 19.83 -16.19
N SER A 532 -29.10 18.73 -16.80
CA SER A 532 -29.71 17.62 -16.07
C SER A 532 -28.67 16.60 -15.62
N SER A 533 -28.96 15.95 -14.49
CA SER A 533 -28.24 14.79 -13.97
C SER A 533 -29.25 13.70 -13.62
N LEU A 534 -28.80 12.46 -13.48
CA LEU A 534 -29.67 11.34 -13.11
C LEU A 534 -30.48 11.59 -11.83
N ARG A 535 -29.96 12.44 -10.92
CA ARG A 535 -30.63 12.85 -9.66
C ARG A 535 -32.01 13.49 -9.85
N LEU A 536 -32.32 14.01 -11.04
CA LEU A 536 -33.63 14.61 -11.33
C LEU A 536 -34.73 13.56 -11.55
N PHE A 537 -34.36 12.30 -11.71
CA PHE A 537 -35.27 11.17 -11.93
C PHE A 537 -35.34 10.23 -10.72
N LEU A 538 -34.76 10.63 -9.59
CA LEU A 538 -34.74 9.88 -8.33
C LEU A 538 -35.67 10.53 -7.31
N ALA A 539 -36.39 9.69 -6.58
CA ALA A 539 -37.18 10.07 -5.42
C ALA A 539 -36.28 10.40 -4.21
N PRO A 540 -36.75 11.20 -3.24
CA PRO A 540 -35.96 11.57 -2.06
C PRO A 540 -35.48 10.39 -1.21
N ASP A 541 -36.13 9.23 -1.33
CA ASP A 541 -35.83 7.99 -0.61
C ASP A 541 -34.94 7.02 -1.41
N GLY A 542 -34.40 7.46 -2.55
CA GLY A 542 -33.48 6.69 -3.39
C GLY A 542 -34.17 5.77 -4.41
N GLY A 543 -35.50 5.73 -4.45
CA GLY A 543 -36.20 4.98 -5.50
C GLY A 543 -36.17 5.70 -6.86
N ARG A 544 -36.24 4.95 -7.96
CA ARG A 544 -36.28 5.54 -9.32
C ARG A 544 -37.73 5.86 -9.71
N TYR A 545 -37.98 7.08 -10.17
CA TYR A 545 -39.30 7.41 -10.73
C TYR A 545 -39.55 6.64 -12.02
N VAL A 546 -40.79 6.18 -12.18
CA VAL A 546 -41.27 5.50 -13.39
C VAL A 546 -42.15 6.44 -14.19
N PHE A 547 -41.96 6.47 -15.50
CA PHE A 547 -42.63 7.37 -16.42
C PHE A 547 -43.34 6.61 -17.53
N MET A 548 -44.46 7.15 -18.01
CA MET A 548 -45.07 6.67 -19.25
C MET A 548 -44.32 7.29 -20.44
N ALA A 549 -43.84 6.46 -21.35
CA ALA A 549 -43.16 6.91 -22.56
C ALA A 549 -43.58 6.08 -23.77
N SER A 550 -43.61 6.72 -24.93
CA SER A 550 -43.89 6.07 -26.21
C SER A 550 -42.60 5.62 -26.89
N ILE A 551 -42.60 4.43 -27.50
CA ILE A 551 -41.48 3.98 -28.34
C ILE A 551 -41.61 4.64 -29.71
N ILE A 552 -40.69 5.53 -30.05
CA ILE A 552 -40.71 6.28 -31.32
C ILE A 552 -39.80 5.69 -32.39
N ASP A 553 -38.76 4.93 -32.01
CA ASP A 553 -37.86 4.25 -32.94
C ASP A 553 -37.09 3.08 -32.28
N GLU A 554 -36.33 2.31 -33.05
CA GLU A 554 -35.46 1.22 -32.56
C GLU A 554 -34.11 1.18 -33.31
N TYR A 555 -33.00 1.27 -32.57
CA TYR A 555 -31.63 1.24 -33.11
C TYR A 555 -30.77 0.22 -32.38
N ASN A 556 -30.19 -0.75 -33.10
CA ASN A 556 -29.27 -1.76 -32.57
C ASN A 556 -29.82 -2.52 -31.34
N GLY A 557 -31.13 -2.73 -31.26
CA GLY A 557 -31.79 -3.40 -30.15
C GLY A 557 -32.12 -2.50 -28.94
N TYR A 558 -31.86 -1.19 -29.03
CA TYR A 558 -32.32 -0.20 -28.06
C TYR A 558 -33.53 0.58 -28.60
N PHE A 559 -34.55 0.75 -27.78
CA PHE A 559 -35.69 1.59 -28.12
C PHE A 559 -35.36 3.08 -27.94
N HIS A 560 -35.87 3.94 -28.82
CA HIS A 560 -35.85 5.39 -28.61
C HIS A 560 -37.21 5.80 -28.03
N PHE A 561 -37.20 6.37 -26.82
CA PHE A 561 -38.42 6.77 -26.11
C PHE A 561 -38.72 8.26 -26.29
N SER A 562 -40.01 8.63 -26.15
CA SER A 562 -40.45 10.02 -26.03
C SER A 562 -41.61 10.18 -25.05
N MET A 563 -41.53 11.22 -24.23
CA MET A 563 -42.53 11.63 -23.24
C MET A 563 -43.32 12.88 -23.66
N LEU A 564 -42.94 13.55 -24.76
CA LEU A 564 -43.54 14.81 -25.19
C LEU A 564 -45.06 14.74 -25.31
N GLN A 565 -45.58 13.68 -25.94
CA GLN A 565 -47.01 13.55 -26.20
C GLN A 565 -47.80 13.27 -24.90
N GLU A 566 -47.25 12.46 -24.01
CA GLU A 566 -47.86 12.17 -22.70
C GLU A 566 -47.92 13.41 -21.82
N ILE A 567 -46.84 14.20 -21.79
CA ILE A 567 -46.83 15.47 -21.06
C ILE A 567 -47.85 16.45 -21.67
N LYS A 568 -47.91 16.56 -23.00
CA LYS A 568 -48.91 17.40 -23.71
C LYS A 568 -50.35 17.01 -23.44
N ASP A 569 -50.62 15.72 -23.31
CA ASP A 569 -51.97 15.23 -23.17
C ASP A 569 -52.51 15.48 -21.75
N ASN A 570 -51.65 15.36 -20.73
CA ASN A 570 -52.03 15.51 -19.32
C ASN A 570 -51.84 16.92 -18.74
N VAL A 571 -50.99 17.78 -19.34
CA VAL A 571 -50.73 19.14 -18.80
C VAL A 571 -51.94 20.07 -18.75
N LEU A 572 -52.98 19.80 -19.56
CA LEU A 572 -54.21 20.58 -19.51
C LEU A 572 -55.04 20.31 -18.25
N ASP A 573 -54.81 19.19 -17.55
CA ASP A 573 -55.45 18.92 -16.27
C ASP A 573 -54.75 19.67 -15.12
N TYR A 574 -53.52 20.14 -15.35
CA TYR A 574 -52.70 20.86 -14.39
C TYR A 574 -53.01 22.36 -14.31
N TYR A 575 -53.51 22.95 -15.41
CA TYR A 575 -53.81 24.38 -15.49
C TYR A 575 -55.28 24.67 -15.79
N THR A 576 -55.83 25.70 -15.16
CA THR A 576 -57.14 26.25 -15.49
C THR A 576 -57.04 27.39 -16.52
N TYR A 577 -58.03 27.52 -17.41
CA TYR A 577 -58.00 28.55 -18.47
C TYR A 577 -58.01 30.00 -17.95
N ASP A 578 -58.45 30.21 -16.70
CA ASP A 578 -58.59 31.54 -16.10
C ASP A 578 -57.41 31.94 -15.19
N GLU A 579 -56.44 31.05 -14.96
CA GLU A 579 -55.28 31.38 -14.11
C GLU A 579 -54.09 31.93 -14.90
N ASP A 580 -53.31 32.75 -14.21
CA ASP A 580 -52.07 33.34 -14.74
C ASP A 580 -50.91 32.35 -14.55
N ILE A 581 -50.38 31.83 -15.67
CA ILE A 581 -49.21 30.95 -15.70
C ILE A 581 -47.94 31.82 -15.76
N ILE A 582 -47.06 31.62 -14.79
CA ILE A 582 -45.77 32.32 -14.72
C ILE A 582 -44.73 31.57 -15.56
N CYS A 583 -44.13 32.29 -16.52
CA CYS A 583 -43.18 31.75 -17.47
C CYS A 583 -41.89 32.58 -17.54
N SER A 584 -40.75 31.91 -17.75
CA SER A 584 -39.46 32.51 -18.06
C SER A 584 -39.16 32.37 -19.54
N LEU A 585 -38.87 33.47 -20.22
CA LEU A 585 -38.60 33.50 -21.66
C LEU A 585 -37.24 32.88 -22.02
N GLY A 586 -37.23 31.88 -22.91
CA GLY A 586 -36.01 31.24 -23.40
C GLY A 586 -35.25 32.05 -24.47
N GLY A 587 -35.92 33.01 -25.12
CA GLY A 587 -35.33 33.86 -26.16
C GLY A 587 -36.29 34.94 -26.67
N SER A 588 -35.76 35.83 -27.52
CA SER A 588 -36.55 36.93 -28.11
C SER A 588 -37.68 36.41 -29.01
N PRO A 589 -38.83 37.11 -29.09
CA PRO A 589 -39.91 36.73 -29.99
C PRO A 589 -39.44 36.70 -31.45
N ASN A 590 -39.88 35.70 -32.20
CA ASN A 590 -39.63 35.64 -33.64
C ASN A 590 -40.49 36.68 -34.40
N ALA A 591 -40.28 36.81 -35.72
CA ALA A 591 -41.01 37.78 -36.55
C ALA A 591 -42.55 37.60 -36.55
N SER A 592 -43.05 36.45 -36.08
CA SER A 592 -44.48 36.15 -35.92
C SER A 592 -44.99 36.43 -34.49
N GLY A 593 -44.17 37.02 -33.62
CA GLY A 593 -44.50 37.34 -32.23
C GLY A 593 -44.59 36.14 -31.30
N ILE A 594 -43.97 35.01 -31.67
CA ILE A 594 -43.92 33.80 -30.87
C ILE A 594 -42.56 33.70 -30.15
N ALA A 595 -42.57 33.42 -28.86
CA ALA A 595 -41.37 33.24 -28.05
C ALA A 595 -41.38 31.89 -27.29
N PRO A 596 -40.25 31.18 -27.20
CA PRO A 596 -40.14 30.00 -26.35
C PRO A 596 -40.07 30.42 -24.88
N ALA A 597 -40.72 29.69 -23.99
CA ALA A 597 -40.65 29.91 -22.56
C ALA A 597 -40.78 28.62 -21.76
N VAL A 598 -40.44 28.68 -20.47
CA VAL A 598 -40.55 27.60 -19.50
C VAL A 598 -41.46 28.08 -18.37
N SER A 599 -42.50 27.31 -18.01
CA SER A 599 -43.34 27.68 -16.86
C SER A 599 -42.60 27.42 -15.54
N ARG A 600 -43.09 28.00 -14.44
CA ARG A 600 -42.59 27.70 -13.08
C ARG A 600 -42.65 26.22 -12.71
N ASP A 601 -43.52 25.47 -13.38
CA ASP A 601 -43.76 24.04 -13.18
C ASP A 601 -43.00 23.20 -14.23
N GLY A 602 -42.02 23.80 -14.92
CA GLY A 602 -41.13 23.11 -15.87
C GLY A 602 -41.74 22.82 -17.24
N ILE A 603 -42.97 23.26 -17.50
CA ILE A 603 -43.65 22.99 -18.77
C ILE A 603 -43.05 23.84 -19.90
N SER A 604 -42.79 23.22 -21.05
CA SER A 604 -42.35 23.92 -22.25
C SER A 604 -43.50 24.70 -22.89
N VAL A 605 -43.38 26.03 -22.98
CA VAL A 605 -44.43 26.94 -23.43
C VAL A 605 -44.06 27.65 -24.73
N SER A 606 -44.99 27.68 -25.67
CA SER A 606 -44.95 28.58 -26.83
C SER A 606 -45.82 29.82 -26.56
N LEU A 607 -45.19 30.97 -26.31
CA LEU A 607 -45.88 32.23 -26.02
C LEU A 607 -46.23 32.98 -27.30
N ARG A 608 -47.49 33.37 -27.47
CA ARG A 608 -47.95 34.27 -28.56
C ARG A 608 -48.03 35.73 -28.11
N ASN A 609 -48.06 36.62 -29.09
CA ASN A 609 -48.24 38.08 -28.93
C ASN A 609 -47.13 38.78 -28.13
N ALA A 610 -45.97 38.16 -27.99
CA ALA A 610 -44.86 38.72 -27.23
C ALA A 610 -44.23 39.96 -27.90
N ILE A 611 -44.34 40.13 -29.22
CA ILE A 611 -43.78 41.29 -29.94
C ILE A 611 -44.47 42.62 -29.59
N GLY A 612 -45.66 42.58 -29.01
CA GLY A 612 -46.42 43.77 -28.60
C GLY A 612 -45.93 44.41 -27.29
N PHE A 613 -44.94 43.81 -26.62
CA PHE A 613 -44.45 44.25 -25.31
C PHE A 613 -43.00 44.72 -25.42
N GLU A 614 -42.76 45.99 -25.06
CA GLU A 614 -41.40 46.56 -25.02
C GLU A 614 -40.62 46.03 -23.79
N GLY A 615 -39.32 45.77 -23.96
CA GLY A 615 -38.43 45.36 -22.86
C GLY A 615 -38.32 43.85 -22.61
N LEU A 616 -38.79 43.00 -23.53
CA LEU A 616 -38.62 41.55 -23.43
C LEU A 616 -37.21 41.09 -23.80
N GLU A 617 -36.48 40.60 -22.82
CA GLU A 617 -35.19 39.93 -22.98
C GLU A 617 -35.26 38.44 -22.59
N LYS A 618 -34.25 37.66 -22.96
CA LYS A 618 -34.09 36.28 -22.45
C LYS A 618 -34.11 36.30 -20.91
N ASN A 619 -34.79 35.32 -20.31
CA ASN A 619 -35.09 35.18 -18.88
C ASN A 619 -36.07 36.22 -18.30
N SER A 620 -36.72 37.04 -19.14
CA SER A 620 -37.80 37.90 -18.65
C SER A 620 -38.96 37.03 -18.16
N ILE A 621 -39.50 37.41 -17.01
CA ILE A 621 -40.60 36.71 -16.37
C ILE A 621 -41.92 37.34 -16.81
N VAL A 622 -42.83 36.51 -17.28
CA VAL A 622 -44.11 36.96 -17.84
C VAL A 622 -45.26 36.16 -17.23
N SER A 623 -46.38 36.85 -17.08
CA SER A 623 -47.67 36.23 -16.80
C SER A 623 -48.36 35.95 -18.13
N CYS A 624 -48.86 34.73 -18.32
CA CYS A 624 -49.53 34.32 -19.54
C CYS A 624 -50.76 33.47 -19.25
N ARG A 625 -51.69 33.41 -20.20
CA ARG A 625 -52.90 32.60 -20.10
C ARG A 625 -52.86 31.44 -21.05
N LEU A 626 -53.34 30.29 -20.60
CA LEU A 626 -53.39 29.08 -21.40
C LEU A 626 -54.33 29.26 -22.61
N ILE A 627 -53.82 28.99 -23.80
CA ILE A 627 -54.64 28.88 -25.03
C ILE A 627 -55.02 27.41 -25.25
N GLY A 628 -54.06 26.50 -25.04
CA GLY A 628 -54.26 25.06 -25.24
C GLY A 628 -52.94 24.35 -25.55
N ARG A 629 -53.02 23.18 -26.19
CA ARG A 629 -51.83 22.38 -26.57
C ARG A 629 -51.03 23.07 -27.67
N SER A 630 -49.71 22.95 -27.60
CA SER A 630 -48.82 23.46 -28.66
C SER A 630 -48.45 22.38 -29.67
N THR A 631 -48.15 22.79 -30.90
CA THR A 631 -47.60 21.94 -31.97
C THR A 631 -46.07 21.83 -31.86
N GLY A 632 -45.49 20.70 -32.27
CA GLY A 632 -44.02 20.49 -32.24
C GLY A 632 -43.51 20.01 -30.88
N THR A 633 -42.38 20.52 -30.41
CA THR A 633 -41.74 20.07 -29.15
C THR A 633 -42.24 20.79 -27.89
N PHE A 634 -42.95 21.92 -28.01
CA PHE A 634 -43.54 22.61 -26.85
C PHE A 634 -44.80 21.89 -26.35
N HIS A 635 -45.02 21.89 -25.04
CA HIS A 635 -46.16 21.24 -24.41
C HIS A 635 -47.45 22.06 -24.57
N ILE A 636 -47.42 23.32 -24.12
CA ILE A 636 -48.59 24.22 -24.16
C ILE A 636 -48.30 25.49 -24.94
N GLN A 637 -49.37 26.11 -25.40
CA GLN A 637 -49.37 27.41 -26.04
C GLN A 637 -50.11 28.39 -25.14
N CYS A 638 -49.49 29.53 -24.87
CA CYS A 638 -50.05 30.56 -23.99
C CYS A 638 -50.05 31.93 -24.67
N GLU A 639 -50.97 32.79 -24.28
CA GLU A 639 -51.01 34.19 -24.68
C GLU A 639 -50.36 35.05 -23.60
N MET A 640 -49.40 35.89 -23.99
CA MET A 640 -48.76 36.80 -23.04
C MET A 640 -49.74 37.86 -22.55
N ASN A 641 -49.82 38.06 -21.23
CA ASN A 641 -50.68 39.04 -20.58
C ASN A 641 -49.89 40.29 -20.16
N GLN A 642 -48.86 40.10 -19.31
CA GLN A 642 -48.02 41.20 -18.81
C GLN A 642 -46.62 40.70 -18.43
N ILE A 643 -45.65 41.62 -18.40
CA ILE A 643 -44.35 41.39 -17.77
C ILE A 643 -44.56 41.44 -16.25
N THR A 644 -43.99 40.48 -15.53
CA THR A 644 -44.11 40.39 -14.07
C THR A 644 -42.76 40.09 -13.44
N THR A 645 -42.70 40.07 -12.11
CA THR A 645 -41.52 39.69 -11.34
C THR A 645 -41.86 38.48 -10.48
N TYR A 646 -41.21 37.35 -10.74
CA TYR A 646 -41.37 36.14 -9.96
C TYR A 646 -40.06 35.35 -10.04
N ASP A 647 -39.66 34.71 -8.96
CA ASP A 647 -38.39 33.99 -8.89
C ASP A 647 -38.64 32.48 -8.90
N PHE A 648 -38.05 31.78 -9.87
CA PHE A 648 -38.03 30.33 -9.90
C PHE A 648 -36.85 29.82 -10.72
N ASP A 649 -36.23 28.75 -10.24
CA ASP A 649 -35.13 28.08 -10.90
C ASP A 649 -35.64 27.04 -11.92
N ILE A 650 -35.06 27.02 -13.12
CA ILE A 650 -35.45 26.12 -14.21
C ILE A 650 -35.15 24.66 -13.87
N VAL A 651 -34.09 24.39 -13.10
CA VAL A 651 -33.74 23.01 -12.68
C VAL A 651 -34.75 22.48 -11.68
N SER A 652 -35.13 23.30 -10.71
CA SER A 652 -36.17 23.00 -9.73
C SER A 652 -37.55 22.84 -10.40
N ALA A 653 -37.87 23.71 -11.35
CA ALA A 653 -39.10 23.63 -12.15
C ALA A 653 -39.17 22.33 -12.95
N PHE A 654 -38.08 21.92 -13.60
CA PHE A 654 -37.99 20.64 -14.29
C PHE A 654 -38.08 19.44 -13.34
N LYS A 655 -37.46 19.53 -12.16
CA LYS A 655 -37.57 18.48 -11.15
C LYS A 655 -39.03 18.28 -10.74
N ASN A 656 -39.74 19.36 -10.42
CA ASN A 656 -41.15 19.31 -10.09
C ASN A 656 -41.98 18.69 -11.23
N LEU A 657 -41.68 19.04 -12.49
CA LEU A 657 -42.30 18.42 -13.66
C LEU A 657 -42.13 16.89 -13.66
N MET A 658 -40.91 16.40 -13.42
CA MET A 658 -40.67 14.96 -13.39
C MET A 658 -41.36 14.31 -12.18
N GLU A 659 -41.35 14.93 -11.00
CA GLU A 659 -42.06 14.40 -9.83
C GLU A 659 -43.57 14.29 -10.09
N ASP A 660 -44.18 15.31 -10.69
CA ASP A 660 -45.62 15.37 -10.96
C ASP A 660 -46.09 14.35 -12.02
N TYR A 661 -45.22 13.99 -12.96
CA TYR A 661 -45.52 13.06 -14.07
C TYR A 661 -45.01 11.63 -13.83
N ALA A 662 -44.40 11.38 -12.68
CA ALA A 662 -44.05 10.03 -12.27
C ALA A 662 -45.34 9.22 -12.00
N VAL A 663 -45.48 8.06 -12.64
CA VAL A 663 -46.62 7.15 -12.46
C VAL A 663 -46.37 6.10 -11.37
N GLY A 664 -45.17 6.10 -10.79
CA GLY A 664 -44.78 5.21 -9.72
C GLY A 664 -43.31 5.36 -9.37
N CYS A 665 -42.86 4.52 -8.45
CA CYS A 665 -41.46 4.42 -8.05
C CYS A 665 -41.10 2.94 -7.98
N VAL A 666 -39.93 2.58 -8.50
CA VAL A 666 -39.38 1.22 -8.39
C VAL A 666 -38.22 1.29 -7.42
N TYR A 667 -38.33 0.47 -6.38
CA TYR A 667 -37.25 0.18 -5.45
C TYR A 667 -36.74 -1.19 -5.83
N ASP A 668 -35.56 -1.24 -6.43
CA ASP A 668 -34.91 -2.51 -6.68
C ASP A 668 -34.24 -2.97 -5.38
N GLU A 669 -34.63 -4.14 -4.90
CA GLU A 669 -34.11 -4.71 -3.64
C GLU A 669 -32.59 -5.00 -3.71
N ASN A 670 -31.96 -4.87 -4.88
CA ASN A 670 -30.51 -4.99 -5.09
C ASN A 670 -29.76 -3.67 -5.30
N ILE A 671 -30.44 -2.51 -5.29
CA ILE A 671 -29.83 -1.22 -5.72
C ILE A 671 -29.31 -0.35 -4.55
N GLY A 672 -29.62 -0.70 -3.30
CA GLY A 672 -29.24 0.12 -2.12
C GLY A 672 -27.74 0.23 -1.78
N LYS A 673 -26.84 -0.40 -2.55
CA LYS A 673 -25.37 -0.22 -2.39
C LYS A 673 -24.70 0.30 -3.67
N GLN A 674 -25.13 -0.17 -4.84
CA GLN A 674 -24.56 0.25 -6.12
C GLN A 674 -24.96 1.67 -6.53
N GLU A 675 -26.10 2.21 -6.06
CA GLU A 675 -26.48 3.59 -6.39
C GLU A 675 -26.07 4.63 -5.35
N GLU A 676 -25.82 4.27 -4.09
CA GLU A 676 -25.03 5.16 -3.22
C GLU A 676 -23.62 5.33 -3.81
N GLU A 677 -23.04 4.26 -4.38
CA GLU A 677 -21.80 4.31 -5.15
C GLU A 677 -21.92 5.11 -6.46
N ALA A 678 -23.00 4.97 -7.23
CA ALA A 678 -23.22 5.78 -8.46
C ALA A 678 -23.63 7.25 -8.20
N ILE A 679 -24.16 7.57 -7.03
CA ILE A 679 -24.40 8.96 -6.60
C ILE A 679 -23.12 9.61 -6.05
N LEU A 680 -22.20 8.78 -5.53
CA LEU A 680 -20.80 9.12 -5.23
C LEU A 680 -19.93 9.27 -6.50
N GLU A 681 -20.30 8.67 -7.64
CA GLU A 681 -19.67 8.78 -8.99
C GLU A 681 -19.62 10.20 -9.62
N SER A 682 -19.53 11.26 -8.82
CA SER A 682 -18.69 12.42 -9.17
C SER A 682 -17.26 12.30 -8.61
N ASP A 683 -16.88 11.07 -8.31
CA ASP A 683 -15.59 10.61 -7.87
C ASP A 683 -14.47 11.19 -8.71
N ARG A 684 -13.47 11.70 -8.00
CA ARG A 684 -12.35 12.45 -8.57
C ARG A 684 -11.77 11.67 -9.73
N VAL A 685 -11.86 12.25 -10.93
CA VAL A 685 -11.11 11.77 -12.10
C VAL A 685 -9.64 11.90 -11.73
N LEU A 686 -8.95 10.77 -11.65
CA LEU A 686 -7.53 10.74 -11.34
C LEU A 686 -6.75 11.29 -12.54
N ASP A 687 -5.68 12.01 -12.26
CA ASP A 687 -4.67 12.32 -13.27
C ASP A 687 -3.64 11.18 -13.35
N GLU A 688 -2.94 11.09 -14.49
CA GLU A 688 -1.92 10.05 -14.73
C GLU A 688 -0.87 9.97 -13.59
N SER A 689 -0.52 11.11 -12.98
CA SER A 689 0.43 11.18 -11.86
C SER A 689 0.00 10.38 -10.62
N TYR A 690 -1.30 10.30 -10.35
CA TYR A 690 -1.84 9.50 -9.23
C TYR A 690 -1.77 8.01 -9.55
N VAL A 691 -2.02 7.63 -10.80
CA VAL A 691 -1.87 6.24 -11.27
C VAL A 691 -0.40 5.81 -11.20
N ARG A 692 0.54 6.68 -11.57
CA ARG A 692 1.98 6.42 -11.42
C ARG A 692 2.38 6.20 -9.97
N GLU A 693 1.85 6.98 -9.04
CA GLU A 693 2.13 6.77 -7.62
C GLU A 693 1.56 5.45 -7.12
N LEU A 694 0.33 5.10 -7.51
CA LEU A 694 -0.26 3.80 -7.20
C LEU A 694 0.60 2.64 -7.73
N ILE A 695 1.15 2.75 -8.94
CA ILE A 695 2.08 1.76 -9.51
C ILE A 695 3.30 1.57 -8.59
N PHE A 696 3.87 2.66 -8.05
CA PHE A 696 4.98 2.57 -7.11
C PHE A 696 4.59 1.95 -5.77
N LEU A 697 3.39 2.23 -5.24
CA LEU A 697 2.89 1.58 -4.03
C LEU A 697 2.74 0.06 -4.23
N ILE A 698 2.15 -0.36 -5.37
CA ILE A 698 1.99 -1.77 -5.72
C ILE A 698 3.36 -2.45 -5.89
N ASP A 699 4.30 -1.79 -6.56
CA ASP A 699 5.67 -2.29 -6.70
C ASP A 699 6.34 -2.48 -5.34
N ARG A 700 6.17 -1.52 -4.42
CA ARG A 700 6.71 -1.63 -3.08
C ARG A 700 6.10 -2.79 -2.30
N MET A 701 4.79 -3.03 -2.44
CA MET A 701 4.14 -4.23 -1.90
C MET A 701 4.73 -5.52 -2.48
N ALA A 702 5.07 -5.56 -3.77
CA ALA A 702 5.75 -6.69 -4.38
C ALA A 702 7.15 -6.96 -3.80
N GLN A 703 7.81 -5.95 -3.20
CA GLN A 703 9.10 -6.12 -2.54
C GLN A 703 8.97 -6.51 -1.05
N ILE A 704 7.87 -6.13 -0.40
CA ILE A 704 7.59 -6.41 1.01
C ILE A 704 7.05 -7.85 1.18
N ASP A 705 6.18 -8.27 0.27
CA ASP A 705 5.52 -9.57 0.34
C ASP A 705 6.53 -10.71 0.07
N LYS A 706 6.41 -11.79 0.86
CA LYS A 706 7.28 -12.97 0.76
C LYS A 706 6.68 -14.06 -0.12
N ASP A 707 5.38 -13.99 -0.41
CA ASP A 707 4.71 -14.94 -1.28
C ASP A 707 5.00 -14.62 -2.75
N TYR A 708 5.67 -15.54 -3.44
CA TYR A 708 6.01 -15.41 -4.86
C TYR A 708 4.78 -15.27 -5.77
N ILE A 709 3.65 -15.88 -5.41
CA ILE A 709 2.41 -15.75 -6.16
C ILE A 709 1.87 -14.33 -6.00
N LYS A 710 1.80 -13.80 -4.77
CA LYS A 710 1.35 -12.41 -4.53
C LYS A 710 2.28 -11.41 -5.21
N MET A 711 3.59 -11.56 -5.04
CA MET A 711 4.60 -10.74 -5.71
C MET A 711 4.42 -10.73 -7.24
N TYR A 712 4.21 -11.90 -7.86
CA TYR A 712 3.98 -11.97 -9.31
C TYR A 712 2.71 -11.22 -9.72
N ASN A 713 1.61 -11.38 -8.97
CA ASN A 713 0.35 -10.68 -9.24
C ASN A 713 0.51 -9.16 -9.07
N TYR A 714 1.18 -8.67 -8.02
CA TYR A 714 1.46 -7.24 -7.85
C TYR A 714 2.25 -6.66 -9.02
N LEU A 715 3.30 -7.35 -9.48
CA LEU A 715 4.07 -6.91 -10.64
C LEU A 715 3.25 -6.93 -11.94
N ALA A 716 2.37 -7.91 -12.12
CA ALA A 716 1.48 -7.99 -13.26
C ALA A 716 0.43 -6.85 -13.26
N PHE A 717 -0.10 -6.49 -12.10
CA PHE A 717 -0.94 -5.29 -11.92
C PHE A 717 -0.18 -4.01 -12.25
N ALA A 718 1.02 -3.82 -11.68
CA ALA A 718 1.86 -2.66 -11.94
C ALA A 718 2.21 -2.53 -13.44
N ARG A 719 2.47 -3.65 -14.11
CA ARG A 719 2.68 -3.73 -15.56
C ARG A 719 1.43 -3.34 -16.35
N THR A 720 0.27 -3.89 -16.00
CA THR A 720 -1.01 -3.60 -16.65
C THR A 720 -1.37 -2.11 -16.54
N LEU A 721 -1.20 -1.53 -15.35
CA LEU A 721 -1.39 -0.09 -15.12
C LEU A 721 -0.36 0.75 -15.91
N SER A 722 0.89 0.32 -15.99
CA SER A 722 1.92 0.98 -16.80
C SER A 722 1.55 0.97 -18.28
N MET A 723 1.03 -0.14 -18.81
CA MET A 723 0.52 -0.22 -20.18
C MET A 723 -0.71 0.67 -20.41
N MET A 724 -1.62 0.72 -19.43
CA MET A 724 -2.82 1.55 -19.46
C MET A 724 -2.48 3.04 -19.66
N ILE A 725 -1.46 3.56 -18.97
CA ILE A 725 -1.00 4.96 -19.09
C ILE A 725 0.05 5.18 -20.21
N GLY A 726 0.43 4.15 -20.95
CA GLY A 726 1.44 4.25 -22.02
C GLY A 726 2.89 4.35 -21.54
N TRP A 727 3.20 3.90 -20.32
CA TRP A 727 4.55 3.89 -19.74
C TRP A 727 5.34 2.64 -20.16
N GLU A 728 5.69 2.55 -21.44
CA GLU A 728 6.29 1.35 -22.06
C GLU A 728 7.57 0.86 -21.37
N SER A 729 8.48 1.78 -21.00
CA SER A 729 9.74 1.44 -20.35
C SER A 729 9.53 0.80 -18.97
N GLN A 730 8.55 1.28 -18.21
CA GLN A 730 8.21 0.74 -16.89
C GLN A 730 7.44 -0.58 -17.01
N ALA A 731 6.57 -0.71 -18.01
CA ALA A 731 5.91 -1.98 -18.32
C ALA A 731 6.93 -3.08 -18.69
N ALA A 732 7.97 -2.74 -19.46
CA ALA A 732 9.08 -3.64 -19.78
C ALA A 732 9.90 -4.01 -18.54
N TYR A 733 10.17 -3.04 -17.66
CA TYR A 733 10.84 -3.28 -16.38
C TYR A 733 10.11 -4.30 -15.50
N TYR A 734 8.79 -4.15 -15.32
CA TYR A 734 8.00 -5.11 -14.53
C TYR A 734 7.93 -6.49 -15.19
N LYS A 735 7.88 -6.55 -16.52
CA LYS A 735 7.96 -7.82 -17.26
C LYS A 735 9.26 -8.56 -17.00
N GLY A 736 10.41 -7.88 -17.06
CA GLY A 736 11.70 -8.49 -16.74
C GLY A 736 11.74 -9.09 -15.32
N ARG A 737 11.16 -8.40 -14.32
CA ARG A 737 11.04 -8.94 -12.95
C ARG A 737 10.13 -10.17 -12.87
N MET A 738 9.00 -10.15 -13.55
CA MET A 738 8.08 -11.29 -13.63
C MET A 738 8.75 -12.51 -14.27
N ASP A 739 9.58 -12.30 -15.29
CA ASP A 739 10.31 -13.38 -15.97
C ASP A 739 11.40 -13.99 -15.07
N ILE A 740 12.12 -13.17 -14.30
CA ILE A 740 13.06 -13.64 -13.27
C ILE A 740 12.33 -14.49 -12.21
N ILE A 741 11.19 -14.03 -11.69
CA ILE A 741 10.38 -14.80 -10.73
C ILE A 741 9.93 -16.14 -11.33
N THR A 742 9.55 -16.14 -12.60
CA THR A 742 9.15 -17.35 -13.33
C THR A 742 10.30 -18.35 -13.44
N MET A 743 11.51 -17.88 -13.74
CA MET A 743 12.71 -18.74 -13.81
C MET A 743 13.11 -19.28 -12.45
N LEU A 744 13.07 -18.45 -11.41
CA LEU A 744 13.33 -18.84 -10.03
C LEU A 744 12.32 -19.91 -9.56
N HIS A 745 11.04 -19.73 -9.89
CA HIS A 745 9.99 -20.69 -9.62
C HIS A 745 10.24 -22.04 -10.35
N TYR A 746 10.61 -21.98 -11.62
CA TYR A 746 10.95 -23.18 -12.40
C TYR A 746 12.17 -23.90 -11.81
N PHE A 747 13.20 -23.16 -11.40
CA PHE A 747 14.36 -23.71 -10.72
C PHE A 747 13.99 -24.39 -9.40
N ALA A 748 13.16 -23.75 -8.58
CA ALA A 748 12.77 -24.29 -7.29
C ALA A 748 12.04 -25.65 -7.41
N ARG A 749 11.21 -25.80 -8.45
CA ARG A 749 10.45 -27.02 -8.75
C ARG A 749 11.28 -28.11 -9.43
N ASN A 750 12.17 -27.75 -10.35
CA ASN A 750 12.86 -28.70 -11.22
C ASN A 750 14.36 -28.88 -10.92
N SER A 751 14.92 -28.08 -10.00
CA SER A 751 16.35 -27.98 -9.70
C SER A 751 17.23 -27.75 -10.94
N LYS A 752 16.66 -27.09 -11.96
CA LYS A 752 17.30 -26.77 -13.24
C LYS A 752 16.80 -25.42 -13.74
N VAL A 753 17.67 -24.69 -14.41
CA VAL A 753 17.33 -23.45 -15.13
C VAL A 753 17.19 -23.77 -16.61
N ASP A 754 16.24 -23.11 -17.28
CA ASP A 754 16.03 -23.20 -18.74
C ASP A 754 16.99 -22.22 -19.43
N GLU A 755 18.04 -22.75 -20.07
CA GLU A 755 19.15 -21.97 -20.65
C GLU A 755 18.71 -21.14 -21.85
N ASP A 756 17.88 -21.68 -22.72
CA ASP A 756 17.37 -20.98 -23.90
C ASP A 756 16.55 -19.75 -23.47
N LYS A 757 15.74 -19.88 -22.42
CA LYS A 757 15.00 -18.75 -21.86
C LYS A 757 15.91 -17.75 -21.16
N LEU A 758 16.96 -18.21 -20.49
CA LEU A 758 17.92 -17.34 -19.80
C LEU A 758 18.68 -16.46 -20.80
N GLU A 759 19.14 -17.04 -21.92
CA GLU A 759 19.79 -16.31 -23.01
C GLU A 759 18.82 -15.33 -23.71
N GLN A 760 17.57 -15.74 -23.94
CA GLN A 760 16.53 -14.82 -24.44
C GLN A 760 16.30 -13.65 -23.48
N LEU A 761 16.27 -13.90 -22.17
CA LEU A 761 16.06 -12.87 -21.16
C LEU A 761 17.24 -11.87 -21.12
N GLU A 762 18.47 -12.34 -21.26
CA GLU A 762 19.67 -11.51 -21.40
C GLU A 762 19.61 -10.60 -22.64
N ASN A 763 19.27 -11.18 -23.79
CA ASN A 763 19.22 -10.48 -25.06
C ASN A 763 18.09 -9.43 -25.10
N VAL A 764 16.89 -9.80 -24.63
CA VAL A 764 15.69 -8.92 -24.63
C VAL A 764 15.82 -7.78 -23.63
N ASN A 765 16.51 -7.99 -22.50
CA ASN A 765 16.60 -7.01 -21.41
C ASN A 765 18.00 -6.41 -21.21
N SER A 766 18.87 -6.48 -22.21
CA SER A 766 20.26 -6.00 -22.12
C SER A 766 20.37 -4.53 -21.66
N GLU A 767 19.59 -3.62 -22.27
CA GLU A 767 19.52 -2.20 -21.86
C GLU A 767 18.91 -2.02 -20.46
N LEU A 768 17.99 -2.90 -20.06
CA LEU A 768 17.34 -2.88 -18.75
C LEU A 768 18.34 -3.27 -17.64
N PHE A 769 19.14 -4.32 -17.85
CA PHE A 769 20.16 -4.77 -16.90
C PHE A 769 21.34 -3.80 -16.79
N ALA A 770 21.65 -3.07 -17.86
CA ALA A 770 22.66 -2.02 -17.81
C ALA A 770 22.25 -0.87 -16.87
N ASN A 771 20.96 -0.56 -16.81
CA ASN A 771 20.40 0.57 -16.06
C ASN A 771 19.80 0.21 -14.70
N ASN A 772 19.81 -1.07 -14.31
CA ASN A 772 19.29 -1.54 -13.02
C ASN A 772 20.22 -2.58 -12.38
N GLU A 773 20.97 -2.15 -11.38
CA GLU A 773 21.96 -2.98 -10.70
C GLU A 773 21.32 -4.11 -9.88
N ILE A 774 20.16 -3.87 -9.27
CA ILE A 774 19.44 -4.86 -8.46
C ILE A 774 18.92 -5.99 -9.35
N LEU A 775 18.33 -5.64 -10.49
CA LEU A 775 17.82 -6.60 -11.46
C LEU A 775 18.96 -7.40 -12.10
N ARG A 776 20.06 -6.72 -12.44
CA ARG A 776 21.28 -7.36 -12.93
C ARG A 776 21.82 -8.38 -11.92
N ASP A 777 21.87 -8.04 -10.64
CA ASP A 777 22.30 -8.96 -9.59
C ASP A 777 21.40 -10.20 -9.51
N ARG A 778 20.07 -10.02 -9.58
CA ARG A 778 19.11 -11.14 -9.63
C ARG A 778 19.30 -12.02 -10.86
N PHE A 779 19.62 -11.42 -12.00
CA PHE A 779 19.95 -12.15 -13.21
C PHE A 779 21.27 -12.95 -13.07
N VAL A 780 22.32 -12.34 -12.49
CA VAL A 780 23.59 -13.03 -12.23
C VAL A 780 23.41 -14.16 -11.21
N GLN A 781 22.51 -14.02 -10.23
CA GLN A 781 22.13 -15.12 -9.34
C GLN A 781 21.52 -16.30 -10.12
N LEU A 782 20.62 -16.03 -11.07
CA LEU A 782 20.06 -17.06 -11.96
C LEU A 782 21.14 -17.71 -12.84
N GLN A 783 22.07 -16.93 -13.40
CA GLN A 783 23.21 -17.46 -14.15
C GLN A 783 24.08 -18.37 -13.29
N ALA A 784 24.46 -17.95 -12.07
CA ALA A 784 25.25 -18.78 -11.16
C ALA A 784 24.58 -20.13 -10.89
N VAL A 785 23.27 -20.13 -10.65
CA VAL A 785 22.49 -21.35 -10.37
C VAL A 785 22.31 -22.22 -11.62
N SER A 786 22.31 -21.62 -12.82
CA SER A 786 22.29 -22.35 -14.10
C SER A 786 23.54 -23.21 -14.34
N PHE A 787 24.64 -22.91 -13.62
CA PHE A 787 25.90 -23.66 -13.65
C PHE A 787 25.94 -24.84 -12.67
N MET A 788 24.86 -25.10 -11.94
CA MET A 788 24.75 -26.30 -11.12
C MET A 788 24.88 -27.58 -11.95
N ASN A 789 25.65 -28.54 -11.43
CA ASN A 789 25.98 -29.80 -12.05
C ASN A 789 26.71 -29.66 -13.42
N LYS A 790 27.41 -28.55 -13.64
CA LYS A 790 28.20 -28.25 -14.84
C LYS A 790 29.63 -27.86 -14.50
N PRO A 791 30.54 -28.83 -14.32
CA PRO A 791 31.93 -28.56 -13.91
C PRO A 791 32.70 -27.67 -14.91
N GLU A 792 32.30 -27.63 -16.17
CA GLU A 792 32.84 -26.76 -17.22
C GLU A 792 32.74 -25.25 -16.87
N HIS A 793 31.74 -24.86 -16.07
CA HIS A 793 31.52 -23.47 -15.64
C HIS A 793 32.10 -23.15 -14.26
N ASN A 794 32.88 -24.06 -13.65
CA ASN A 794 33.49 -23.81 -12.34
C ASN A 794 34.46 -22.61 -12.35
N ALA A 795 35.13 -22.35 -13.47
CA ALA A 795 35.98 -21.16 -13.62
C ALA A 795 35.15 -19.87 -13.60
N ASP A 796 33.99 -19.88 -14.28
CA ASP A 796 33.06 -18.75 -14.30
C ASP A 796 32.48 -18.50 -12.91
N LEU A 797 32.08 -19.56 -12.20
CA LEU A 797 31.62 -19.47 -10.80
C LEU A 797 32.69 -18.89 -9.87
N PHE A 798 33.95 -19.27 -10.06
CA PHE A 798 35.05 -18.71 -9.27
C PHE A 798 35.22 -17.21 -9.52
N GLU A 799 35.08 -16.73 -10.76
CA GLU A 799 35.10 -15.29 -11.03
C GLU A 799 33.90 -14.57 -10.39
N LEU A 800 32.72 -15.18 -10.40
CA LEU A 800 31.53 -14.64 -9.71
C LEU A 800 31.71 -14.53 -8.18
N THR A 801 32.61 -15.31 -7.56
CA THR A 801 32.92 -15.16 -6.12
C THR A 801 33.55 -13.81 -5.77
N LYS A 802 34.08 -13.07 -6.75
CA LYS A 802 34.63 -11.72 -6.56
C LYS A 802 33.57 -10.61 -6.67
N GLY A 803 32.31 -10.96 -6.90
CA GLY A 803 31.18 -10.05 -7.04
C GLY A 803 30.61 -9.51 -5.71
N SER A 804 29.33 -9.13 -5.71
CA SER A 804 28.63 -8.66 -4.50
C SER A 804 28.57 -9.77 -3.43
N PRO A 805 28.43 -9.45 -2.12
CA PRO A 805 28.43 -10.47 -1.06
C PRO A 805 27.41 -11.59 -1.29
N SER A 806 26.20 -11.25 -1.74
CA SER A 806 25.15 -12.22 -2.06
C SER A 806 25.49 -13.10 -3.26
N ILE A 807 26.03 -12.53 -4.35
CA ILE A 807 26.47 -13.32 -5.51
C ILE A 807 27.66 -14.20 -5.13
N SER A 808 28.58 -13.68 -4.32
CA SER A 808 29.79 -14.36 -3.90
C SER A 808 29.49 -15.62 -3.09
N GLU A 809 28.61 -15.50 -2.10
CA GLU A 809 28.15 -16.63 -1.29
C GLU A 809 27.40 -17.65 -2.15
N LEU A 810 26.55 -17.20 -3.09
CA LEU A 810 25.80 -18.11 -3.97
C LEU A 810 26.69 -18.86 -4.93
N ALA A 811 27.60 -18.17 -5.60
CA ALA A 811 28.58 -18.78 -6.50
C ALA A 811 29.47 -19.78 -5.74
N SER A 812 29.86 -19.46 -4.51
CA SER A 812 30.62 -20.37 -3.64
C SER A 812 29.82 -21.63 -3.28
N LEU A 813 28.52 -21.50 -2.98
CA LEU A 813 27.64 -22.62 -2.70
C LEU A 813 27.43 -23.50 -3.95
N VAL A 814 27.20 -22.91 -5.13
CA VAL A 814 27.07 -23.68 -6.39
C VAL A 814 28.37 -24.40 -6.72
N LEU A 815 29.51 -23.76 -6.54
CA LEU A 815 30.82 -24.37 -6.74
C LEU A 815 31.05 -25.53 -5.76
N ALA A 816 30.69 -25.36 -4.48
CA ALA A 816 30.74 -26.43 -3.48
C ALA A 816 29.79 -27.59 -3.83
N TYR A 817 28.60 -27.29 -4.36
CA TYR A 817 27.66 -28.30 -4.85
C TYR A 817 28.27 -29.11 -6.00
N ASN A 818 28.86 -28.45 -7.00
CA ASN A 818 29.48 -29.13 -8.15
C ASN A 818 30.63 -30.05 -7.71
N ILE A 819 31.46 -29.61 -6.76
CA ILE A 819 32.58 -30.39 -6.24
C ILE A 819 32.08 -31.60 -5.42
N THR A 820 31.15 -31.39 -4.50
CA THR A 820 30.64 -32.46 -3.62
C THR A 820 29.84 -33.51 -4.39
N LYS A 821 29.02 -33.07 -5.35
CA LYS A 821 28.27 -33.96 -6.25
C LYS A 821 29.22 -34.76 -7.15
N GLY A 822 30.24 -34.12 -7.72
CA GLY A 822 31.30 -34.79 -8.50
C GLY A 822 32.12 -35.80 -7.68
N SER A 823 32.22 -35.58 -6.37
CA SER A 823 32.91 -36.45 -5.41
C SER A 823 32.02 -37.55 -4.80
N GLN A 824 30.79 -37.72 -5.28
CA GLN A 824 29.81 -38.71 -4.80
C GLN A 824 29.35 -38.50 -3.34
N MET A 825 29.47 -37.29 -2.79
CA MET A 825 29.01 -36.94 -1.44
C MET A 825 27.55 -36.46 -1.46
N GLU A 826 26.62 -37.39 -1.66
CA GLU A 826 25.20 -37.09 -1.95
C GLU A 826 24.45 -36.35 -0.83
N SER A 827 24.70 -36.68 0.44
CA SER A 827 24.07 -35.99 1.57
C SER A 827 24.53 -34.53 1.64
N THR A 828 25.83 -34.29 1.59
CA THR A 828 26.42 -32.94 1.62
C THR A 828 26.01 -32.12 0.41
N ALA A 829 25.95 -32.72 -0.79
CA ALA A 829 25.46 -32.03 -1.98
C ALA A 829 23.98 -31.63 -1.82
N THR A 830 23.16 -32.48 -1.18
CA THR A 830 21.75 -32.16 -0.90
C THR A 830 21.62 -31.02 0.12
N ASP A 831 22.44 -31.01 1.17
CA ASP A 831 22.47 -29.93 2.16
C ASP A 831 22.86 -28.59 1.52
N ILE A 832 23.89 -28.59 0.66
CA ILE A 832 24.32 -27.41 -0.09
C ILE A 832 23.22 -26.95 -1.06
N HIS A 833 22.54 -27.88 -1.74
CA HIS A 833 21.41 -27.55 -2.62
C HIS A 833 20.26 -26.88 -1.87
N ASN A 834 19.93 -27.37 -0.67
CA ASN A 834 18.94 -26.73 0.18
C ASN A 834 19.40 -25.34 0.64
N ARG A 835 20.69 -25.18 0.94
CA ARG A 835 21.26 -23.86 1.28
C ARG A 835 21.20 -22.87 0.11
N ILE A 836 21.45 -23.33 -1.13
CA ILE A 836 21.27 -22.54 -2.36
C ILE A 836 19.82 -22.08 -2.49
N LYS A 837 18.84 -22.96 -2.26
CA LYS A 837 17.41 -22.61 -2.30
C LYS A 837 17.05 -21.57 -1.23
N GLN A 838 17.55 -21.73 -0.01
CA GLN A 838 17.35 -20.77 1.08
C GLN A 838 17.93 -19.39 0.73
N GLN A 839 19.13 -19.34 0.15
CA GLN A 839 19.79 -18.08 -0.18
C GLN A 839 19.08 -17.31 -1.31
N LEU A 840 18.41 -18.02 -2.21
CA LEU A 840 17.56 -17.40 -3.25
C LEU A 840 16.20 -16.91 -2.70
N ASN A 841 15.99 -17.00 -1.39
CA ASN A 841 14.75 -16.69 -0.68
C ASN A 841 13.53 -17.49 -1.17
N LEU A 842 13.73 -18.67 -1.75
CA LEU A 842 12.68 -19.56 -2.28
C LEU A 842 11.88 -20.25 -1.15
N ASN A 843 11.70 -19.58 -0.01
CA ASN A 843 10.99 -20.06 1.16
C ASN A 843 9.51 -20.23 0.78
N GLY A 844 9.00 -21.47 0.88
CA GLY A 844 7.81 -21.94 0.17
C GLY A 844 8.08 -23.15 -0.74
N PHE A 845 9.36 -23.40 -1.07
CA PHE A 845 9.87 -24.64 -1.68
C PHE A 845 10.72 -25.48 -0.73
N GLU A 846 10.84 -25.05 0.54
CA GLU A 846 10.98 -26.00 1.64
C GLU A 846 9.78 -26.94 1.51
N THR A 847 9.98 -28.25 1.61
CA THR A 847 9.00 -29.25 1.18
C THR A 847 7.62 -29.14 1.86
N GLY A 848 7.41 -28.19 2.79
CA GLY A 848 6.29 -28.12 3.74
C GLY A 848 6.36 -29.24 4.78
N LEU A 849 7.11 -30.30 4.48
CA LEU A 849 7.31 -31.45 5.34
C LEU A 849 8.13 -31.06 6.56
N LYS A 850 7.52 -31.29 7.72
CA LYS A 850 8.17 -31.25 9.02
C LYS A 850 9.42 -32.13 9.04
N LEU A 851 10.51 -31.61 9.58
CA LEU A 851 11.72 -32.37 9.86
C LEU A 851 11.52 -33.17 11.16
N TYR A 852 11.75 -34.48 11.10
CA TYR A 852 11.68 -35.39 12.24
C TYR A 852 13.09 -35.75 12.71
N GLY A 853 13.33 -35.68 14.03
CA GLY A 853 14.65 -35.90 14.62
C GLY A 853 15.67 -34.84 14.16
N SER A 854 16.93 -35.28 13.96
CA SER A 854 18.03 -34.43 13.46
C SER A 854 18.17 -34.44 11.94
N GLY A 855 17.26 -35.09 11.20
CA GLY A 855 17.41 -35.32 9.76
C GLY A 855 18.41 -36.40 9.37
N GLN A 856 19.05 -37.04 10.35
CA GLN A 856 19.99 -38.15 10.15
C GLN A 856 19.52 -39.38 10.91
N GLU A 857 19.69 -40.57 10.33
CA GLU A 857 19.49 -41.83 11.06
C GLU A 857 20.63 -42.03 12.07
N THR A 858 20.27 -42.22 13.33
CA THR A 858 21.19 -42.39 14.44
C THR A 858 20.98 -43.76 15.11
N THR A 859 21.73 -44.05 16.17
CA THR A 859 21.52 -45.29 16.93
C THR A 859 20.14 -45.40 17.55
N ASP A 860 19.48 -44.28 17.80
CA ASP A 860 18.17 -44.13 18.45
C ASP A 860 17.08 -43.57 17.53
N THR A 861 17.37 -43.29 16.25
CA THR A 861 16.39 -42.81 15.27
C THR A 861 16.48 -43.59 13.95
N GLU A 862 15.34 -44.04 13.43
CA GLU A 862 15.22 -44.69 12.11
C GLU A 862 14.06 -44.07 11.30
N TYR A 863 14.27 -43.92 10.00
CA TYR A 863 13.23 -43.45 9.07
C TYR A 863 12.77 -44.55 8.12
N LYS A 864 11.47 -44.61 7.87
CA LYS A 864 10.86 -45.49 6.86
C LYS A 864 9.76 -44.74 6.13
N THR A 865 9.73 -44.85 4.80
CA THR A 865 8.71 -44.20 3.99
C THR A 865 7.36 -44.93 4.02
N SER A 866 7.31 -46.23 4.36
CA SER A 866 6.11 -47.07 4.24
C SER A 866 6.17 -48.35 5.10
N LEU A 867 5.01 -48.89 5.49
CA LEU A 867 4.78 -50.24 6.03
C LEU A 867 4.35 -51.26 4.97
N VAL A 868 3.95 -50.80 3.77
CA VAL A 868 3.41 -51.65 2.68
C VAL A 868 4.46 -51.95 1.61
N PHE A 869 5.32 -50.97 1.32
CA PHE A 869 6.18 -50.98 0.15
C PHE A 869 7.66 -51.15 0.54
N PRO A 870 8.30 -52.28 0.16
CA PRO A 870 9.73 -52.48 0.43
C PRO A 870 10.65 -51.58 -0.39
N ALA A 871 11.72 -51.09 0.23
CA ALA A 871 12.75 -50.30 -0.43
C ALA A 871 13.47 -51.09 -1.55
N GLY A 872 13.72 -50.46 -2.70
CA GLY A 872 14.65 -50.98 -3.72
C GLY A 872 14.07 -51.81 -4.88
N SER A 873 12.78 -51.73 -5.20
CA SER A 873 12.23 -52.40 -6.40
C SER A 873 11.55 -51.43 -7.37
N LYS A 874 12.12 -51.27 -8.58
CA LYS A 874 11.65 -50.36 -9.66
C LYS A 874 10.28 -50.70 -10.28
N LYS A 875 9.50 -51.59 -9.65
CA LYS A 875 8.08 -51.86 -9.96
C LYS A 875 7.38 -52.17 -8.64
N VAL A 876 6.73 -51.16 -8.07
CA VAL A 876 6.06 -51.16 -6.76
C VAL A 876 4.90 -52.17 -6.79
N LYS A 877 5.14 -53.38 -6.28
CA LYS A 877 4.08 -54.31 -5.90
C LYS A 877 3.95 -54.24 -4.38
N GLU A 878 2.73 -54.06 -3.89
CA GLU A 878 2.40 -54.15 -2.47
C GLU A 878 2.97 -55.46 -1.90
N ASN A 879 3.82 -55.38 -0.88
CA ASN A 879 4.31 -56.55 -0.16
C ASN A 879 4.45 -56.23 1.34
N PRO A 880 3.32 -56.15 2.05
CA PRO A 880 3.28 -55.78 3.47
C PRO A 880 4.03 -56.76 4.36
N GLU A 881 4.01 -58.06 4.04
CA GLU A 881 4.67 -59.09 4.84
C GLU A 881 6.18 -58.86 4.91
N LYS A 882 6.82 -58.67 3.74
CA LYS A 882 8.26 -58.44 3.66
C LYS A 882 8.66 -57.11 4.31
N GLN A 883 7.86 -56.06 4.11
CA GLN A 883 8.17 -54.76 4.68
C GLN A 883 7.99 -54.76 6.21
N MET A 884 6.92 -55.38 6.72
CA MET A 884 6.70 -55.54 8.14
C MET A 884 7.81 -56.37 8.81
N GLU A 885 8.34 -57.39 8.13
CA GLU A 885 9.50 -58.15 8.63
C GLU A 885 10.74 -57.24 8.83
N GLU A 886 11.01 -56.31 7.92
CA GLU A 886 12.08 -55.33 8.06
C GLU A 886 11.83 -54.31 9.17
N ILE A 887 10.57 -53.88 9.35
CA ILE A 887 10.15 -53.02 10.45
C ILE A 887 10.35 -53.72 11.80
N LEU A 888 9.97 -54.99 11.93
CA LEU A 888 10.20 -55.76 13.15
C LEU A 888 11.69 -55.96 13.44
N LYS A 889 12.55 -56.10 12.42
CA LYS A 889 14.01 -56.12 12.63
C LYS A 889 14.54 -54.79 13.18
N VAL A 890 14.00 -53.66 12.72
CA VAL A 890 14.32 -52.33 13.27
C VAL A 890 13.90 -52.26 14.74
N ILE A 891 12.65 -52.63 15.06
CA ILE A 891 12.15 -52.65 16.44
C ILE A 891 12.99 -53.58 17.31
N ASN A 892 13.37 -54.76 16.80
CA ASN A 892 14.27 -55.68 17.50
C ASN A 892 15.62 -55.03 17.81
N SER A 893 16.16 -54.26 16.87
CA SER A 893 17.42 -53.55 17.07
C SER A 893 17.34 -52.44 18.12
N PHE A 894 16.21 -51.72 18.22
CA PHE A 894 16.00 -50.75 19.29
C PHE A 894 15.85 -51.42 20.66
N MET A 895 15.05 -52.50 20.75
CA MET A 895 14.89 -53.27 21.99
C MET A 895 16.23 -53.84 22.49
N ASN A 896 17.13 -54.22 21.59
CA ASN A 896 18.42 -54.83 21.95
C ASN A 896 19.57 -53.83 22.15
N THR A 897 19.33 -52.53 21.90
CA THR A 897 20.30 -51.46 22.16
C THR A 897 19.79 -50.61 23.33
N ALA A 898 19.57 -49.31 23.16
CA ALA A 898 19.19 -48.35 24.21
C ALA A 898 17.73 -47.83 24.06
N GLY A 899 16.94 -48.45 23.18
CA GLY A 899 15.66 -47.91 22.72
C GLY A 899 15.83 -46.98 21.52
N GLY A 900 14.73 -46.38 21.07
CA GLY A 900 14.74 -45.42 19.96
C GLY A 900 13.36 -45.12 19.39
N THR A 901 13.32 -44.23 18.41
CA THR A 901 12.12 -43.80 17.70
C THR A 901 12.19 -44.19 16.23
N LEU A 902 11.16 -44.90 15.76
CA LEU A 902 10.92 -45.17 14.36
C LEU A 902 9.88 -44.18 13.83
N TYR A 903 10.21 -43.45 12.77
CA TYR A 903 9.25 -42.60 12.06
C TYR A 903 8.85 -43.25 10.73
N VAL A 904 7.54 -43.41 10.52
CA VAL A 904 6.96 -44.03 9.34
C VAL A 904 6.19 -42.99 8.53
N GLY A 905 6.43 -42.95 7.21
CA GLY A 905 6.03 -41.85 6.33
C GLY A 905 7.12 -40.79 6.20
N VAL A 906 8.35 -41.09 6.63
CA VAL A 906 9.50 -40.17 6.62
C VAL A 906 10.57 -40.72 5.68
N ASN A 907 11.14 -39.87 4.83
CA ASN A 907 12.22 -40.29 3.92
C ASN A 907 13.57 -40.39 4.64
N ASP A 908 14.59 -40.92 3.95
CA ASP A 908 15.93 -41.14 4.53
C ASP A 908 16.64 -39.85 5.00
N TYR A 909 16.08 -38.67 4.68
CA TYR A 909 16.57 -37.35 5.10
C TYR A 909 15.81 -36.76 6.29
N GLY A 910 14.87 -37.52 6.89
CA GLY A 910 14.06 -37.08 8.03
C GLY A 910 12.88 -36.18 7.67
N LEU A 911 12.54 -36.00 6.38
CA LEU A 911 11.40 -35.19 5.95
C LEU A 911 10.12 -36.04 5.88
N GLY A 912 9.05 -35.59 6.53
CA GLY A 912 7.77 -36.32 6.59
C GLY A 912 6.98 -36.28 5.29
N THR A 913 7.19 -37.25 4.40
CA THR A 913 6.51 -37.39 3.10
C THR A 913 5.06 -37.87 3.17
N GLY A 914 4.64 -38.47 4.30
CA GLY A 914 3.29 -38.97 4.56
C GLY A 914 3.13 -40.48 4.30
N VAL A 915 2.11 -41.09 4.89
CA VAL A 915 1.71 -42.51 4.68
C VAL A 915 0.44 -42.66 3.85
N GLU A 916 0.03 -41.63 3.09
CA GLU A 916 -1.26 -41.65 2.38
C GLU A 916 -1.35 -42.79 1.35
N ASP A 917 -0.24 -43.14 0.69
CA ASP A 917 -0.18 -44.27 -0.25
C ASP A 917 -0.41 -45.61 0.46
N ASP A 918 0.05 -45.74 1.70
CA ASP A 918 -0.21 -46.93 2.51
C ASP A 918 -1.67 -46.99 2.96
N LEU A 919 -2.22 -45.87 3.43
CA LEU A 919 -3.62 -45.79 3.82
C LEU A 919 -4.52 -46.15 2.63
N ASN A 920 -4.21 -45.65 1.43
CA ASN A 920 -4.95 -45.94 0.20
C ASN A 920 -4.72 -47.34 -0.38
N SER A 921 -3.77 -48.11 0.15
CA SER A 921 -3.50 -49.48 -0.33
C SER A 921 -4.67 -50.42 -0.07
N THR A 922 -4.67 -51.56 -0.78
CA THR A 922 -5.69 -52.62 -0.62
C THR A 922 -5.68 -53.27 0.77
N VAL A 923 -4.68 -52.97 1.60
CA VAL A 923 -4.49 -53.54 2.93
C VAL A 923 -5.23 -52.73 3.99
N TYR A 924 -5.21 -51.40 3.89
CA TYR A 924 -5.68 -50.49 4.94
C TYR A 924 -6.96 -49.72 4.59
N HIS A 925 -7.29 -49.52 3.31
CA HIS A 925 -8.56 -48.90 2.88
C HIS A 925 -8.91 -47.56 3.58
N GLY A 926 -7.91 -46.74 3.88
CA GLY A 926 -8.05 -45.45 4.56
C GLY A 926 -8.22 -45.54 6.08
N ASP A 927 -8.18 -46.74 6.67
CA ASP A 927 -8.40 -46.95 8.10
C ASP A 927 -7.13 -46.67 8.91
N ARG A 928 -7.06 -45.48 9.51
CA ARG A 928 -5.96 -45.02 10.36
C ARG A 928 -5.78 -45.87 11.61
N ASP A 929 -6.87 -46.32 12.24
CA ASP A 929 -6.83 -47.15 13.45
C ASP A 929 -6.28 -48.55 13.14
N LYS A 930 -6.63 -49.10 11.98
CA LYS A 930 -6.05 -50.36 11.49
C LYS A 930 -4.58 -50.21 11.14
N TYR A 931 -4.17 -49.07 10.57
CA TYR A 931 -2.76 -48.78 10.26
C TYR A 931 -1.90 -48.66 11.53
N GLN A 932 -2.37 -47.90 12.53
CA GLN A 932 -1.69 -47.74 13.81
C GLN A 932 -1.54 -49.07 14.57
N ARG A 933 -2.53 -49.97 14.48
CA ARG A 933 -2.48 -51.31 15.10
C ARG A 933 -1.56 -52.32 14.39
N ALA A 934 -1.14 -52.05 13.15
CA ALA A 934 -0.37 -53.00 12.36
C ALA A 934 0.96 -53.43 13.03
N ILE A 935 1.67 -52.47 13.64
CA ILE A 935 2.94 -52.74 14.33
C ILE A 935 2.70 -53.51 15.65
N PRO A 936 1.82 -53.08 16.57
CA PRO A 936 1.46 -53.85 17.76
C PRO A 936 1.01 -55.28 17.45
N ASP A 937 0.13 -55.47 16.46
CA ASP A 937 -0.38 -56.80 16.09
C ASP A 937 0.74 -57.70 15.55
N ALA A 938 1.64 -57.14 14.73
CA ALA A 938 2.81 -57.86 14.22
C ALA A 938 3.80 -58.23 15.33
N MET A 939 4.01 -57.35 16.32
CA MET A 939 4.81 -57.65 17.50
C MET A 939 4.18 -58.74 18.37
N CYS A 940 2.87 -58.68 18.61
CA CYS A 940 2.11 -59.70 19.34
C CYS A 940 2.21 -61.06 18.65
N ALA A 941 2.07 -61.10 17.32
CA ALA A 941 2.20 -62.33 16.55
C ALA A 941 3.62 -62.92 16.61
N LYS A 942 4.67 -62.08 16.63
CA LYS A 942 6.07 -62.53 16.59
C LYS A 942 6.65 -62.88 17.98
N TRP A 943 6.30 -62.10 19.01
CA TRP A 943 6.92 -62.19 20.34
C TRP A 943 5.93 -62.32 21.50
N GLY A 944 4.61 -62.35 21.23
CA GLY A 944 3.56 -62.48 22.23
C GLY A 944 3.09 -61.13 22.81
N ASN A 945 1.87 -61.13 23.37
CA ASN A 945 1.16 -59.92 23.80
C ASN A 945 1.87 -59.13 24.90
N SER A 946 2.62 -59.78 25.79
CA SER A 946 3.31 -59.12 26.89
C SER A 946 4.43 -58.19 26.41
N LEU A 947 5.05 -58.49 25.27
CA LEU A 947 6.18 -57.71 24.76
C LEU A 947 5.71 -56.40 24.13
N ALA A 948 4.71 -56.46 23.25
CA ALA A 948 4.19 -55.27 22.57
C ALA A 948 3.62 -54.24 23.58
N ALA A 949 2.86 -54.71 24.58
CA ALA A 949 2.25 -53.85 25.59
C ALA A 949 3.26 -53.19 26.56
N THR A 950 4.46 -53.79 26.71
CA THR A 950 5.46 -53.31 27.68
C THR A 950 6.52 -52.42 27.04
N TYR A 951 6.91 -52.71 25.80
CA TYR A 951 8.09 -52.11 25.16
C TYR A 951 7.77 -51.10 24.05
N ILE A 952 6.53 -51.01 23.58
CA ILE A 952 6.08 -49.82 22.85
C ILE A 952 5.72 -48.77 23.90
N GLU A 953 6.49 -47.68 23.95
CA GLU A 953 6.22 -46.56 24.87
C GLU A 953 5.08 -45.69 24.36
N ASP A 954 5.10 -45.38 23.06
CA ASP A 954 4.07 -44.60 22.39
C ASP A 954 3.99 -45.01 20.92
N ILE A 955 2.78 -45.02 20.38
CA ILE A 955 2.52 -45.16 18.95
C ILE A 955 1.35 -44.28 18.58
N SER A 956 1.62 -43.21 17.85
CA SER A 956 0.62 -42.20 17.52
C SER A 956 0.93 -41.51 16.20
N PHE A 957 -0.09 -40.98 15.55
CA PHE A 957 0.11 -40.03 14.46
C PHE A 957 0.55 -38.68 15.04
N ASP A 958 1.48 -38.02 14.37
CA ASP A 958 1.98 -36.71 14.81
C ASP A 958 0.90 -35.61 14.68
N ALA A 959 0.24 -35.31 15.79
CA ALA A 959 -0.83 -34.29 15.84
C ALA A 959 -0.35 -32.87 15.55
N ALA A 960 0.95 -32.59 15.65
CA ALA A 960 1.52 -31.28 15.36
C ALA A 960 1.88 -31.10 13.87
N ASN A 961 1.72 -32.14 13.04
CA ASN A 961 1.85 -32.05 11.59
C ASN A 961 0.46 -32.10 10.95
N THR A 962 -0.01 -30.98 10.41
CA THR A 962 -1.34 -30.86 9.81
C THR A 962 -1.39 -31.25 8.34
N ASP A 963 -0.23 -31.35 7.68
CA ASP A 963 -0.15 -31.46 6.22
C ASP A 963 -0.03 -32.90 5.74
N LYS A 964 0.57 -33.78 6.55
CA LYS A 964 0.87 -35.18 6.21
C LYS A 964 0.70 -36.11 7.40
N ASP A 965 0.15 -37.30 7.15
CA ASP A 965 0.02 -38.33 8.19
C ASP A 965 1.37 -39.04 8.39
N ILE A 966 1.97 -38.87 9.57
CA ILE A 966 3.24 -39.51 9.96
C ILE A 966 3.02 -40.32 11.23
N LEU A 967 3.39 -41.60 11.20
CA LEU A 967 3.26 -42.49 12.34
C LEU A 967 4.59 -42.54 13.12
N VAL A 968 4.54 -42.17 14.39
CA VAL A 968 5.69 -42.14 15.30
C VAL A 968 5.60 -43.32 16.25
N VAL A 969 6.67 -44.12 16.36
CA VAL A 969 6.73 -45.31 17.22
C VAL A 969 7.94 -45.23 18.13
N LYS A 970 7.72 -45.09 19.45
CA LYS A 970 8.78 -45.06 20.47
C LYS A 970 8.92 -46.42 21.12
N ILE A 971 10.15 -46.95 21.13
CA ILE A 971 10.48 -48.30 21.62
C ILE A 971 11.45 -48.23 22.79
N ARG A 972 11.08 -48.89 23.89
CA ARG A 972 11.94 -49.04 25.09
C ARG A 972 12.98 -50.14 24.89
N PRO A 973 14.17 -50.00 25.51
CA PRO A 973 15.14 -51.08 25.54
C PRO A 973 14.63 -52.26 26.39
N HIS A 974 14.99 -53.47 25.97
CA HIS A 974 14.73 -54.72 26.69
C HIS A 974 15.99 -55.22 27.38
N GLN A 975 15.98 -55.27 28.72
CA GLN A 975 17.14 -55.59 29.56
C GLN A 975 17.91 -56.85 29.12
N ALA A 976 17.24 -57.99 28.96
CA ALA A 976 17.90 -59.25 28.57
C ALA A 976 18.13 -59.41 27.05
N GLY A 977 17.62 -58.49 26.23
CA GLY A 977 17.49 -58.60 24.78
C GLY A 977 16.49 -59.65 24.31
N VAL A 978 15.96 -59.46 23.09
CA VAL A 978 14.95 -60.29 22.44
C VAL A 978 15.49 -60.81 21.11
N PRO A 979 15.41 -62.12 20.81
CA PRO A 979 15.78 -62.63 19.50
C PRO A 979 14.69 -62.37 18.45
N PHE A 980 15.11 -62.13 17.21
CA PHE A 980 14.29 -62.25 16.01
C PHE A 980 14.80 -63.43 15.18
N ASP A 981 14.00 -64.50 15.08
CA ASP A 981 14.34 -65.73 14.34
C ASP A 981 15.73 -66.31 14.68
N GLY A 982 16.06 -66.34 15.98
CA GLY A 982 17.31 -66.92 16.49
C GLY A 982 18.51 -65.97 16.54
N TYR A 983 18.35 -64.71 16.15
CA TYR A 983 19.43 -63.71 16.15
C TYR A 983 19.04 -62.43 16.90
N TRP A 984 20.03 -61.69 17.40
CA TRP A 984 19.82 -60.39 18.03
C TRP A 984 20.32 -59.31 17.09
N TYR A 985 19.39 -58.48 16.60
CA TYR A 985 19.77 -57.29 15.86
C TYR A 985 20.12 -56.19 16.86
N VAL A 986 21.18 -55.42 16.63
CA VAL A 986 21.58 -54.26 17.45
C VAL A 986 21.90 -53.06 16.55
N ARG A 987 21.68 -51.85 17.05
CA ARG A 987 22.03 -50.61 16.34
C ARG A 987 23.51 -50.27 16.48
N VAL A 988 24.18 -50.00 15.36
CA VAL A 988 25.55 -49.48 15.29
C VAL A 988 25.57 -48.35 14.27
N GLY A 989 25.62 -47.10 14.76
CA GLY A 989 25.35 -45.92 13.92
C GLY A 989 23.94 -45.97 13.33
N SER A 990 23.82 -45.72 12.03
CA SER A 990 22.57 -45.84 11.26
C SER A 990 22.24 -47.29 10.83
N THR A 991 23.13 -48.25 11.07
CA THR A 991 22.96 -49.63 10.57
C THR A 991 22.54 -50.62 11.66
N LYS A 992 21.85 -51.69 11.24
CA LYS A 992 21.49 -52.83 12.08
C LYS A 992 22.48 -53.97 11.89
N ARG A 993 23.19 -54.37 12.95
CA ARG A 993 24.11 -55.51 12.94
C ARG A 993 23.42 -56.74 13.50
N LYS A 994 23.53 -57.86 12.79
CA LYS A 994 23.00 -59.16 13.19
C LYS A 994 24.04 -59.90 14.04
N LEU A 995 23.68 -60.32 15.25
CA LEU A 995 24.56 -61.02 16.18
C LEU A 995 24.01 -62.42 16.52
N SER A 996 24.92 -63.39 16.70
CA SER A 996 24.60 -64.66 17.36
C SER A 996 24.35 -64.44 18.86
N ARG A 997 23.89 -65.49 19.57
CA ARG A 997 23.71 -65.42 21.03
C ARG A 997 25.03 -65.11 21.74
N GLU A 998 26.12 -65.76 21.34
CA GLU A 998 27.45 -65.56 21.94
C GLU A 998 27.95 -64.13 21.72
N GLU A 999 27.81 -63.62 20.49
CA GLU A 999 28.21 -62.25 20.13
C GLU A 999 27.34 -61.20 20.82
N PHE A 1000 26.04 -61.47 20.99
CA PHE A 1000 25.14 -60.59 21.72
C PHE A 1000 25.44 -60.58 23.23
N ASP A 1001 25.71 -61.73 23.84
CA ASP A 1001 26.09 -61.82 25.26
C ASP A 1001 27.45 -61.16 25.54
N GLU A 1002 28.35 -61.09 24.54
CA GLU A 1002 29.58 -60.29 24.58
C GLU A 1002 29.28 -58.79 24.42
N TYR A 1003 28.45 -58.40 23.45
CA TYR A 1003 27.98 -57.02 23.27
C TYR A 1003 27.30 -56.47 24.53
N GLN A 1004 26.44 -57.26 25.18
CA GLN A 1004 25.77 -56.89 26.43
C GLN A 1004 26.76 -56.64 27.57
N ARG A 1005 27.85 -57.42 27.65
CA ARG A 1005 28.87 -57.27 28.71
C ARG A 1005 29.81 -56.10 28.49
N LEU A 1006 30.18 -55.81 27.24
CA LEU A 1006 31.27 -54.88 26.93
C LEU A 1006 30.80 -53.52 26.40
N ASN A 1007 29.70 -53.49 25.64
CA ASN A 1007 29.37 -52.36 24.76
C ASN A 1007 27.95 -51.81 24.91
N ARG A 1008 27.03 -52.55 25.57
CA ARG A 1008 25.65 -52.11 25.74
C ARG A 1008 25.52 -51.16 26.93
N LYS A 1009 25.16 -49.90 26.66
CA LYS A 1009 24.76 -48.92 27.68
C LYS A 1009 23.24 -48.84 27.68
N LEU A 1010 22.61 -49.31 28.74
CA LEU A 1010 21.18 -49.18 28.97
C LEU A 1010 20.91 -47.93 29.81
N PRO A 1011 19.80 -47.20 29.55
CA PRO A 1011 19.33 -46.18 30.48
C PRO A 1011 19.09 -46.83 31.85
N GLU A 1012 19.63 -46.24 32.93
CA GLU A 1012 19.43 -46.75 34.29
C GLU A 1012 17.92 -46.73 34.64
N GLU A 1013 17.36 -47.86 35.07
CA GLU A 1013 15.99 -47.94 35.58
C GLU A 1013 15.92 -47.22 36.94
N ILE A 1014 15.14 -46.14 36.99
CA ILE A 1014 14.64 -45.57 38.23
C ILE A 1014 13.62 -46.58 38.79
N GLU A 1015 13.99 -47.31 39.85
CA GLU A 1015 13.06 -48.18 40.58
C GLU A 1015 11.87 -47.36 41.11
N THR A 1016 10.67 -47.84 40.79
CA THR A 1016 9.40 -47.26 41.22
C THR A 1016 9.05 -47.77 42.63
N GLU A 1017 9.37 -47.01 43.67
CA GLU A 1017 8.58 -47.07 44.92
C GLU A 1017 7.34 -46.19 44.74
N VAL A 1018 6.19 -46.85 44.57
CA VAL A 1018 4.89 -46.21 44.33
C VAL A 1018 4.41 -45.53 45.61
N SER A 1019 4.57 -44.21 45.68
CA SER A 1019 3.46 -43.23 45.70
C SER A 1019 3.99 -41.87 46.14
N ALA A 1020 4.90 -41.29 45.35
CA ALA A 1020 5.58 -40.05 45.69
C ALA A 1020 5.43 -39.03 44.56
N ASN A 1021 4.78 -37.91 44.85
CA ASN A 1021 4.92 -36.67 44.11
C ASN A 1021 5.00 -35.55 45.16
N HIS A 1022 6.23 -35.24 45.59
CA HIS A 1022 6.73 -33.92 45.99
C HIS A 1022 8.26 -34.00 46.16
N HIS A 1023 8.96 -33.37 45.21
CA HIS A 1023 10.15 -32.53 45.31
C HIS A 1023 11.19 -32.76 46.45
N VAL A 1024 12.45 -33.03 46.07
CA VAL A 1024 13.64 -32.12 46.14
C VAL A 1024 14.99 -32.90 46.17
N GLN A 1025 15.85 -32.61 45.17
CA GLN A 1025 17.34 -32.55 45.07
C GLN A 1025 18.30 -33.59 45.72
N PHE A 1026 19.34 -34.05 44.99
CA PHE A 1026 20.71 -33.44 44.95
C PHE A 1026 21.77 -34.21 44.11
N SER A 1027 22.54 -33.44 43.31
CA SER A 1027 23.98 -33.49 42.90
C SER A 1027 24.68 -34.70 42.24
N GLU A 1028 25.35 -34.38 41.11
CA GLU A 1028 26.41 -35.09 40.37
C GLU A 1028 27.81 -35.06 41.04
N PRO A 1029 28.74 -35.93 40.59
CA PRO A 1029 30.14 -35.52 40.44
C PRO A 1029 30.79 -35.90 39.09
N GLU A 1030 31.16 -34.85 38.34
CA GLU A 1030 32.35 -34.58 37.50
C GLU A 1030 33.07 -35.65 36.64
N LYS A 1031 33.28 -35.29 35.35
CA LYS A 1031 34.59 -35.32 34.62
C LYS A 1031 34.51 -34.69 33.21
N PRO A 1032 35.64 -34.38 32.54
CA PRO A 1032 36.37 -33.10 32.48
C PRO A 1032 36.11 -32.27 31.20
N ALA A 1033 36.54 -31.00 31.22
CA ALA A 1033 36.44 -30.02 30.13
C ALA A 1033 37.33 -30.31 28.91
N VAL A 1034 36.82 -30.07 27.68
CA VAL A 1034 37.45 -29.24 26.62
C VAL A 1034 36.37 -28.66 25.69
N ASN A 1035 36.38 -27.33 25.61
CA ASN A 1035 35.66 -26.33 24.81
C ASN A 1035 35.11 -26.68 23.41
N GLY A 1036 33.83 -26.34 23.21
CA GLY A 1036 33.18 -25.99 21.95
C GLY A 1036 31.96 -25.07 22.25
N PRO A 1037 31.63 -24.06 21.42
CA PRO A 1037 30.64 -23.06 21.80
C PRO A 1037 29.24 -23.67 21.86
N LEU A 1038 28.62 -23.55 23.04
CA LEU A 1038 27.23 -23.94 23.28
C LEU A 1038 26.29 -23.03 22.48
N VAL A 1039 25.49 -23.65 21.61
CA VAL A 1039 24.34 -23.05 20.98
C VAL A 1039 23.27 -22.83 22.06
N ILE A 1040 22.94 -21.56 22.31
CA ILE A 1040 21.90 -21.15 23.26
C ILE A 1040 20.54 -21.45 22.60
N SER A 1041 19.72 -22.31 23.20
CA SER A 1041 18.32 -22.45 22.81
C SER A 1041 17.55 -21.17 23.17
N LYS A 1042 16.72 -20.67 22.26
CA LYS A 1042 15.88 -19.45 22.43
C LYS A 1042 14.88 -19.49 23.61
N ASP A 1043 14.75 -20.60 24.34
CA ASP A 1043 13.72 -20.80 25.35
C ASP A 1043 14.01 -20.17 26.73
N ASP A 1044 15.19 -19.60 27.00
CA ASP A 1044 15.57 -19.07 28.33
C ASP A 1044 15.84 -17.55 28.41
N GLU A 1045 15.53 -16.78 27.37
CA GLU A 1045 15.78 -15.33 27.34
C GLU A 1045 14.96 -14.55 28.39
N VAL A 1046 15.62 -13.66 29.15
CA VAL A 1046 14.98 -12.76 30.12
C VAL A 1046 14.71 -11.43 29.43
N ARG A 1047 13.44 -11.01 29.38
CA ARG A 1047 13.07 -9.73 28.74
C ARG A 1047 13.44 -8.53 29.63
N THR A 1048 13.60 -7.36 29.02
CA THR A 1048 13.75 -6.07 29.70
C THR A 1048 12.70 -5.07 29.21
N SER A 1049 12.60 -3.93 29.87
CA SER A 1049 11.66 -2.86 29.53
C SER A 1049 11.85 -2.40 28.09
N ARG A 1050 10.72 -2.20 27.40
CA ARG A 1050 10.69 -1.60 26.06
C ARG A 1050 10.71 -0.07 26.12
N ILE A 1051 10.32 0.50 27.27
CA ILE A 1051 10.24 1.94 27.52
C ILE A 1051 11.59 2.46 28.01
N ARG A 1052 12.18 1.80 29.02
CA ARG A 1052 13.55 2.09 29.49
C ARG A 1052 14.53 1.37 28.55
N LYS A 1053 15.07 2.11 27.57
CA LYS A 1053 16.04 1.58 26.61
C LYS A 1053 17.30 1.07 27.31
N ASN A 1054 17.62 -0.20 27.13
CA ASN A 1054 18.85 -0.79 27.62
C ASN A 1054 19.93 -0.82 26.53
N VAL A 1055 20.88 0.12 26.56
CA VAL A 1055 21.95 0.23 25.56
C VAL A 1055 23.31 -0.05 26.22
N PRO A 1056 23.77 -1.32 26.26
CA PRO A 1056 25.00 -1.68 26.98
C PRO A 1056 26.29 -1.29 26.24
N ALA A 1057 26.22 -0.97 24.95
CA ALA A 1057 27.38 -0.53 24.18
C ALA A 1057 26.99 0.50 23.10
N GLU A 1058 27.87 1.46 22.84
CA GLU A 1058 27.62 2.61 21.96
C GLU A 1058 27.18 2.20 20.55
N TYR A 1059 27.78 1.16 19.97
CA TYR A 1059 27.49 0.74 18.60
C TYR A 1059 26.10 0.10 18.42
N LEU A 1060 25.41 -0.27 19.50
CA LEU A 1060 24.07 -0.87 19.44
C LEU A 1060 22.98 0.20 19.21
N ASP A 1061 23.10 1.37 19.83
CA ASP A 1061 22.23 2.53 19.62
C ASP A 1061 23.02 3.82 19.94
N PRO A 1062 23.82 4.34 18.99
CA PRO A 1062 24.72 5.48 19.24
C PRO A 1062 24.00 6.77 19.63
N LEU A 1063 22.71 6.89 19.29
CA LEU A 1063 21.90 8.07 19.58
C LEU A 1063 21.35 8.07 21.01
N ASN A 1064 21.19 6.90 21.62
CA ASN A 1064 20.62 6.74 22.96
C ASN A 1064 21.65 6.19 23.97
N TYR A 1065 22.91 6.00 23.55
CA TYR A 1065 23.98 5.56 24.44
C TYR A 1065 24.36 6.65 25.44
N THR A 1066 24.43 6.26 26.71
CA THR A 1066 25.01 7.04 27.80
C THR A 1066 25.97 6.13 28.53
N GLU A 1067 27.14 6.64 28.91
CA GLU A 1067 28.19 5.84 29.58
C GLU A 1067 27.67 5.25 30.90
N PRO A 1068 27.59 3.90 31.02
CA PRO A 1068 27.07 3.26 32.23
C PRO A 1068 28.08 3.31 33.38
N ILE A 1069 27.58 3.43 34.62
CA ILE A 1069 28.39 3.34 35.85
C ILE A 1069 28.63 1.90 36.31
N GLY A 1070 27.98 0.93 35.67
CA GLY A 1070 28.13 -0.50 35.91
C GLY A 1070 27.12 -1.31 35.08
N PHE A 1071 27.25 -2.64 35.14
CA PHE A 1071 26.33 -3.54 34.45
C PHE A 1071 25.84 -4.65 35.38
N PHE A 1072 24.59 -5.04 35.21
CA PHE A 1072 23.97 -6.16 35.92
C PHE A 1072 23.68 -7.29 34.95
N LYS A 1073 24.33 -8.43 35.16
CA LYS A 1073 24.33 -9.56 34.26
C LYS A 1073 23.61 -10.76 34.88
N PHE A 1074 22.61 -11.27 34.17
CA PHE A 1074 21.83 -12.44 34.54
C PHE A 1074 22.33 -13.66 33.79
N LEU A 1075 22.64 -14.71 34.54
CA LEU A 1075 23.22 -15.95 34.03
C LEU A 1075 22.25 -17.12 34.22
N SER A 1076 22.49 -18.20 33.49
CA SER A 1076 21.78 -19.47 33.65
C SER A 1076 21.98 -20.05 35.06
N GLY A 1077 21.07 -20.94 35.48
CA GLY A 1077 21.15 -21.57 36.80
C GLY A 1077 20.89 -20.63 38.00
N GLY A 1078 20.16 -19.53 37.79
CA GLY A 1078 19.76 -18.63 38.88
C GLY A 1078 20.90 -17.79 39.42
N LYS A 1079 21.81 -17.34 38.56
CA LYS A 1079 22.97 -16.52 38.94
C LYS A 1079 22.85 -15.08 38.45
N PHE A 1080 23.49 -14.17 39.19
CA PHE A 1080 23.57 -12.74 38.96
C PHE A 1080 25.01 -12.27 39.19
N ARG A 1081 25.51 -11.36 38.35
CA ARG A 1081 26.86 -10.79 38.46
C ARG A 1081 26.81 -9.29 38.18
N LYS A 1082 27.52 -8.50 38.99
CA LYS A 1082 27.83 -7.10 38.68
C LYS A 1082 29.14 -7.04 37.90
N LEU A 1083 29.17 -6.23 36.83
CA LEU A 1083 30.37 -5.92 36.06
C LEU A 1083 30.66 -4.42 36.15
N GLU A 1084 31.94 -4.05 36.03
CA GLU A 1084 32.36 -2.64 35.91
C GLU A 1084 32.44 -2.22 34.44
N GLU A 1085 32.81 -3.14 33.54
CA GLU A 1085 32.87 -2.92 32.10
C GLU A 1085 32.01 -3.95 31.37
N TYR A 1086 31.53 -3.59 30.18
CA TYR A 1086 30.78 -4.50 29.33
C TYR A 1086 31.69 -5.60 28.79
N ASP A 1087 31.32 -6.87 28.99
CA ASP A 1087 32.18 -8.03 28.70
C ASP A 1087 31.92 -8.69 27.34
N TYR A 1088 31.04 -8.11 26.52
CA TYR A 1088 30.72 -8.56 25.15
C TYR A 1088 30.29 -10.03 25.03
N ASP A 1089 29.81 -10.62 26.12
CA ASP A 1089 29.43 -12.03 26.16
C ASP A 1089 27.92 -12.21 25.90
N ASP A 1090 27.65 -12.70 24.69
CA ASP A 1090 26.32 -12.98 24.15
C ASP A 1090 25.69 -14.27 24.70
N GLN A 1091 26.36 -15.00 25.61
CA GLN A 1091 25.85 -16.24 26.22
C GLN A 1091 25.04 -16.06 27.51
N SER A 1092 24.87 -14.82 27.95
CA SER A 1092 24.09 -14.48 29.14
C SER A 1092 22.59 -14.34 28.85
N LEU A 1093 21.77 -14.47 29.89
CA LEU A 1093 20.30 -14.37 29.73
C LEU A 1093 19.85 -12.92 29.50
N LEU A 1094 20.54 -11.96 30.11
CA LEU A 1094 20.33 -10.52 29.96
C LEU A 1094 21.49 -9.75 30.61
N THR A 1095 21.95 -8.67 30.00
CA THR A 1095 22.87 -7.69 30.61
C THR A 1095 22.24 -6.30 30.60
N LEU A 1096 22.03 -5.71 31.78
CA LEU A 1096 21.49 -4.37 31.96
C LEU A 1096 22.62 -3.37 32.19
N ALA A 1097 22.66 -2.29 31.41
CA ALA A 1097 23.46 -1.11 31.72
C ALA A 1097 22.82 -0.35 32.89
N VAL A 1098 23.62 0.16 33.83
CA VAL A 1098 23.18 1.03 34.93
C VAL A 1098 23.69 2.43 34.66
N LEU A 1099 22.80 3.41 34.58
CA LEU A 1099 23.16 4.81 34.35
C LEU A 1099 23.40 5.55 35.67
N ASP A 1100 24.15 6.65 35.64
CA ASP A 1100 24.50 7.43 36.85
C ASP A 1100 23.25 7.93 37.61
N ASN A 1101 22.24 8.39 36.87
CA ASN A 1101 20.96 8.82 37.42
C ASN A 1101 20.11 7.67 38.00
N GLU A 1102 20.44 6.42 37.69
CA GLU A 1102 19.73 5.22 38.16
C GLU A 1102 20.37 4.60 39.41
N SER A 1103 21.45 5.19 39.94
CA SER A 1103 22.19 4.67 41.10
C SER A 1103 21.34 4.50 42.36
N LYS A 1104 20.30 5.34 42.52
CA LYS A 1104 19.35 5.30 43.65
C LYS A 1104 18.01 4.62 43.31
N SER A 1105 17.90 4.10 42.10
CA SER A 1105 16.70 3.43 41.62
C SER A 1105 16.67 1.98 42.08
N TYR A 1106 15.73 1.19 41.57
CA TYR A 1106 15.53 -0.20 41.94
C TYR A 1106 15.66 -1.13 40.75
N LEU A 1107 16.33 -2.26 40.94
CA LEU A 1107 16.24 -3.40 40.06
C LEU A 1107 14.92 -4.14 40.33
N VAL A 1108 14.08 -4.22 39.30
CA VAL A 1108 12.78 -4.88 39.34
C VAL A 1108 12.86 -6.21 38.61
N LEU A 1109 12.50 -7.30 39.30
CA LEU A 1109 12.51 -8.66 38.76
C LEU A 1109 11.10 -9.23 38.73
N GLY A 1110 10.63 -9.66 37.56
CA GLY A 1110 9.33 -10.31 37.35
C GLY A 1110 9.50 -11.80 37.04
N TYR A 1111 8.79 -12.65 37.79
CA TYR A 1111 8.87 -14.11 37.68
C TYR A 1111 7.64 -14.70 37.00
N ALA A 1112 7.78 -15.89 36.40
CA ALA A 1112 6.71 -16.58 35.68
C ALA A 1112 5.50 -16.94 36.56
N ASN A 1113 5.70 -17.04 37.88
CA ASN A 1113 4.65 -17.27 38.87
C ASN A 1113 3.94 -16.00 39.36
N GLY A 1114 4.18 -14.84 38.74
CA GLY A 1114 3.54 -13.56 39.10
C GLY A 1114 4.26 -12.74 40.17
N HIS A 1115 5.28 -13.30 40.83
CA HIS A 1115 5.97 -12.58 41.90
C HIS A 1115 6.91 -11.51 41.34
N ILE A 1116 6.95 -10.39 42.06
CA ILE A 1116 7.79 -9.23 41.74
C ILE A 1116 8.75 -8.97 42.90
N VAL A 1117 10.03 -8.76 42.60
CA VAL A 1117 11.06 -8.37 43.57
C VAL A 1117 11.58 -6.99 43.20
N LYS A 1118 11.69 -6.10 44.20
CA LYS A 1118 12.28 -4.77 44.08
C LYS A 1118 13.57 -4.72 44.92
N VAL A 1119 14.73 -4.54 44.29
CA VAL A 1119 16.05 -4.56 44.96
C VAL A 1119 16.76 -3.22 44.75
N PRO A 1120 17.31 -2.55 45.78
CA PRO A 1120 18.03 -1.29 45.60
C PRO A 1120 19.26 -1.43 44.70
N VAL A 1121 19.39 -0.57 43.68
CA VAL A 1121 20.57 -0.57 42.77
C VAL A 1121 21.84 -0.17 43.50
N GLU A 1122 21.76 0.77 44.43
CA GLU A 1122 22.89 1.26 45.25
C GLU A 1122 23.59 0.09 45.97
N GLU A 1123 22.83 -0.83 46.58
CA GLU A 1123 23.38 -2.02 47.24
C GLU A 1123 24.04 -3.00 46.27
N LEU A 1124 23.51 -3.12 45.05
CA LEU A 1124 24.03 -4.03 44.02
C LEU A 1124 25.30 -3.50 43.35
N LEU A 1125 25.48 -2.17 43.27
CA LEU A 1125 26.70 -1.56 42.73
C LEU A 1125 27.93 -1.82 43.62
N ASP A 1126 27.71 -1.97 44.93
CA ASP A 1126 28.72 -2.33 45.93
C ASP A 1126 29.15 -3.81 45.87
N TYR A 1127 28.49 -4.64 45.05
CA TYR A 1127 28.85 -6.04 44.92
C TYR A 1127 30.22 -6.21 44.24
N GLN A 1128 31.03 -7.12 44.78
CA GLN A 1128 32.26 -7.55 44.10
C GLN A 1128 31.92 -8.31 42.81
N GLN A 1129 32.77 -8.22 41.78
CA GLN A 1129 32.61 -8.95 40.51
C GLN A 1129 32.75 -10.48 40.69
N ARG A 1130 31.71 -11.13 41.18
CA ARG A 1130 31.58 -12.59 41.33
C ARG A 1130 30.12 -13.00 41.17
N ASP A 1131 29.86 -14.31 41.12
CA ASP A 1131 28.51 -14.83 40.99
C ASP A 1131 27.76 -14.83 42.32
N TYR A 1132 26.62 -14.14 42.34
CA TYR A 1132 25.62 -14.19 43.39
C TYR A 1132 24.45 -15.06 42.94
N SER A 1133 23.81 -15.74 43.90
CA SER A 1133 22.56 -16.44 43.62
C SER A 1133 21.41 -15.44 43.61
N ARG A 1134 20.42 -15.69 42.75
CA ARG A 1134 19.09 -15.09 42.76
C ARG A 1134 18.03 -16.17 42.95
N TYR A 1135 16.81 -15.76 43.29
CA TYR A 1135 15.68 -16.68 43.42
C TYR A 1135 15.51 -17.49 42.13
N ALA A 1136 15.53 -18.81 42.29
CA ALA A 1136 15.61 -19.78 41.20
C ALA A 1136 14.49 -20.83 41.23
N GLU A 1137 13.61 -20.80 42.24
CA GLU A 1137 12.45 -21.70 42.32
C GLU A 1137 11.34 -21.32 41.31
N SER A 1138 11.40 -20.12 40.73
CA SER A 1138 10.59 -19.71 39.59
C SER A 1138 11.45 -19.14 38.47
N LYS A 1139 11.02 -19.33 37.22
CA LYS A 1139 11.69 -18.79 36.04
C LYS A 1139 11.59 -17.26 36.05
N LEU A 1140 12.74 -16.59 35.93
CA LEU A 1140 12.80 -15.14 35.72
C LEU A 1140 12.41 -14.85 34.27
N VAL A 1141 11.43 -13.97 34.06
CA VAL A 1141 10.93 -13.64 32.72
C VAL A 1141 11.18 -12.18 32.35
N PHE A 1142 11.36 -11.31 33.35
CA PHE A 1142 11.56 -9.88 33.15
C PHE A 1142 12.54 -9.30 34.17
N ALA A 1143 13.43 -8.43 33.73
CA ALA A 1143 14.27 -7.62 34.62
C ALA A 1143 14.57 -6.24 34.02
N THR A 1144 14.43 -5.19 34.82
CA THR A 1144 14.74 -3.80 34.41
C THR A 1144 15.07 -2.91 35.61
N ILE A 1145 15.49 -1.66 35.36
CA ILE A 1145 15.73 -0.65 36.40
C ILE A 1145 14.62 0.39 36.35
N ALA A 1146 14.09 0.77 37.51
CA ALA A 1146 12.94 1.66 37.65
C ALA A 1146 13.03 2.51 38.91
N ASP A 1147 12.44 3.70 38.88
CA ASP A 1147 12.39 4.63 40.02
C ASP A 1147 11.25 4.27 41.00
N GLU A 1148 11.32 4.79 42.23
CA GLU A 1148 10.31 4.49 43.27
C GLU A 1148 8.88 4.90 42.88
N ASP A 1149 8.76 6.00 42.14
CA ASP A 1149 7.50 6.60 41.70
C ASP A 1149 6.90 5.92 40.45
N ASP A 1150 7.65 5.03 39.80
CA ASP A 1150 7.17 4.28 38.63
C ASP A 1150 6.14 3.21 39.05
N ALA A 1151 5.47 2.61 38.06
CA ALA A 1151 4.50 1.55 38.29
C ALA A 1151 4.79 0.32 37.42
N ILE A 1152 4.64 -0.87 37.98
CA ILE A 1152 4.80 -2.15 37.26
C ILE A 1152 3.47 -2.65 36.73
N MET A 1153 3.42 -2.86 35.42
CA MET A 1153 2.32 -3.50 34.74
C MET A 1153 2.53 -5.01 34.67
N THR A 1154 1.50 -5.77 35.04
CA THR A 1154 1.46 -7.23 34.93
C THR A 1154 0.39 -7.62 33.92
N ILE A 1155 0.77 -8.40 32.91
CA ILE A 1155 -0.14 -8.96 31.90
C ILE A 1155 -0.21 -10.47 32.10
N SER A 1156 -1.41 -10.98 32.31
CA SER A 1156 -1.61 -12.38 32.73
C SER A 1156 -2.91 -12.98 32.20
N LYS A 1157 -3.00 -14.31 32.18
CA LYS A 1157 -4.25 -15.03 31.94
C LYS A 1157 -4.95 -15.37 33.26
N GLU A 1158 -6.26 -15.14 33.30
CA GLU A 1158 -7.10 -15.52 34.45
C GLU A 1158 -7.17 -17.05 34.63
N ASP A 1159 -7.12 -17.53 35.87
CA ASP A 1159 -7.36 -18.93 36.22
C ASP A 1159 -8.87 -19.26 36.23
N LYS A 1160 -9.44 -19.42 35.03
CA LYS A 1160 -10.86 -19.72 34.78
C LYS A 1160 -11.01 -20.74 33.64
N THR A 1161 -12.18 -21.38 33.55
CA THR A 1161 -12.52 -22.35 32.48
C THR A 1161 -12.42 -21.78 31.06
N ARG A 1162 -12.54 -20.45 30.90
CA ARG A 1162 -12.23 -19.71 29.67
C ARG A 1162 -11.33 -18.53 30.06
N PRO A 1163 -10.00 -18.72 30.05
CA PRO A 1163 -9.06 -17.71 30.52
C PRO A 1163 -9.08 -16.50 29.59
N LYS A 1164 -9.20 -15.30 30.16
CA LYS A 1164 -9.01 -14.03 29.43
C LYS A 1164 -7.63 -13.47 29.77
N VAL A 1165 -7.02 -12.80 28.79
CA VAL A 1165 -5.85 -11.97 29.06
C VAL A 1165 -6.31 -10.69 29.73
N VAL A 1166 -5.64 -10.33 30.82
CA VAL A 1166 -5.94 -9.18 31.65
C VAL A 1166 -4.66 -8.43 32.00
N MET A 1167 -4.78 -7.12 32.15
CA MET A 1167 -3.71 -6.23 32.56
C MET A 1167 -4.03 -5.54 33.89
N ARG A 1168 -2.99 -5.30 34.68
CA ARG A 1168 -3.06 -4.59 35.94
C ARG A 1168 -1.80 -3.76 36.13
N LEU A 1169 -1.94 -2.59 36.75
CA LEU A 1169 -0.84 -1.69 37.07
C LEU A 1169 -0.78 -1.48 38.58
N ASP A 1170 0.42 -1.54 39.16
CA ASP A 1170 0.64 -1.31 40.60
C ASP A 1170 1.88 -0.42 40.80
N HIS A 1171 1.79 0.58 41.67
CA HIS A 1171 2.95 1.42 42.01
C HIS A 1171 4.10 0.61 42.62
N LEU A 1172 5.35 0.90 42.25
CA LEU A 1172 6.52 0.21 42.81
C LEU A 1172 6.72 0.49 44.30
N SER A 1173 6.25 1.63 44.79
CA SER A 1173 6.18 1.95 46.23
C SER A 1173 5.27 1.00 47.03
N SER A 1174 4.37 0.26 46.37
CA SER A 1174 3.50 -0.74 47.02
C SER A 1174 4.19 -2.09 47.31
N PHE A 1175 5.40 -2.29 46.77
CA PHE A 1175 6.21 -3.49 46.98
C PHE A 1175 7.32 -3.19 48.00
N ASP A 1176 7.53 -4.10 48.95
CA ASP A 1176 8.64 -3.95 49.90
C ASP A 1176 10.00 -4.18 49.21
N GLU A 1177 11.03 -3.49 49.68
CA GLU A 1177 12.41 -3.74 49.27
C GLU A 1177 12.84 -5.16 49.70
N GLY A 1178 13.42 -5.90 48.77
CA GLY A 1178 13.90 -7.26 48.96
C GLY A 1178 15.32 -7.45 48.44
N LYS A 1179 15.80 -8.68 48.53
CA LYS A 1179 17.10 -9.14 48.04
C LYS A 1179 16.92 -10.03 46.82
N LEU A 1180 18.00 -10.24 46.04
CA LEU A 1180 18.00 -11.11 44.86
C LEU A 1180 17.46 -12.53 45.11
N MET A 1181 17.58 -13.06 46.33
CA MET A 1181 17.14 -14.40 46.71
C MET A 1181 15.70 -14.46 47.25
N ASP A 1182 15.05 -13.31 47.44
CA ASP A 1182 13.71 -13.28 48.01
C ASP A 1182 12.69 -13.74 46.95
N PRO A 1183 11.62 -14.45 47.36
CA PRO A 1183 10.61 -14.97 46.44
C PRO A 1183 9.73 -13.88 45.81
N GLY A 1184 9.84 -12.63 46.28
CA GLY A 1184 9.05 -11.49 45.82
C GLY A 1184 7.65 -11.41 46.42
N GLN A 1185 6.85 -10.48 45.92
CA GLN A 1185 5.47 -10.27 46.34
C GLN A 1185 4.52 -10.36 45.16
N LEU A 1186 3.33 -10.92 45.39
CA LEU A 1186 2.25 -10.90 44.41
C LEU A 1186 1.40 -9.62 44.53
N PRO A 1187 1.09 -8.96 43.39
CA PRO A 1187 0.18 -7.83 43.37
C PRO A 1187 -1.29 -8.22 43.63
N TYR A 1188 -1.62 -9.51 43.49
CA TYR A 1188 -2.95 -10.09 43.68
C TYR A 1188 -2.91 -11.39 44.51
N ASN A 1189 -4.07 -11.90 44.90
CA ASN A 1189 -4.17 -13.14 45.69
C ASN A 1189 -3.80 -14.37 44.83
N GLU A 1190 -3.20 -15.38 45.46
CA GLU A 1190 -2.90 -16.68 44.84
C GLU A 1190 -4.15 -17.34 44.24
N GLY A 1191 -3.97 -18.07 43.14
CA GLY A 1191 -5.05 -18.80 42.45
C GLY A 1191 -5.96 -17.95 41.56
N LEU A 1192 -5.61 -16.68 41.28
CA LEU A 1192 -6.32 -15.86 40.30
C LEU A 1192 -5.71 -15.92 38.89
N MET A 1193 -4.42 -16.27 38.78
CA MET A 1193 -3.62 -16.22 37.56
C MET A 1193 -3.17 -17.64 37.18
N SER A 1194 -3.33 -18.00 35.90
CA SER A 1194 -2.86 -19.29 35.37
C SER A 1194 -1.51 -19.18 34.66
N GLU A 1195 -1.25 -18.05 34.00
CA GLU A 1195 -0.03 -17.83 33.20
C GLU A 1195 0.32 -16.33 33.15
N ILE A 1196 1.61 -16.00 33.28
CA ILE A 1196 2.14 -14.66 33.02
C ILE A 1196 2.49 -14.53 31.53
N MET A 1197 1.95 -13.51 30.89
CA MET A 1197 2.22 -13.18 29.48
C MET A 1197 3.37 -12.17 29.36
N GLY A 1198 3.50 -11.24 30.31
CA GLY A 1198 4.57 -10.26 30.31
C GLY A 1198 4.49 -9.26 31.47
N TYR A 1199 5.57 -8.50 31.61
CA TYR A 1199 5.69 -7.37 32.51
C TYR A 1199 6.17 -6.14 31.75
N GLU A 1200 5.87 -4.96 32.27
CA GLU A 1200 6.49 -3.71 31.84
C GLU A 1200 6.52 -2.71 33.01
N VAL A 1201 7.47 -1.77 33.00
CA VAL A 1201 7.48 -0.63 33.94
C VAL A 1201 7.00 0.62 33.22
N ILE A 1202 5.95 1.25 33.74
CA ILE A 1202 5.41 2.52 33.28
C ILE A 1202 6.06 3.65 34.07
N PRO A 1203 6.82 4.56 33.41
CA PRO A 1203 7.43 5.70 34.08
C PRO A 1203 6.39 6.60 34.76
N ALA A 1204 6.74 7.19 35.90
CA ALA A 1204 5.86 8.02 36.73
C ALA A 1204 5.08 9.09 35.94
N GLN A 1205 5.72 9.71 34.94
CA GLN A 1205 5.10 10.73 34.09
C GLN A 1205 3.93 10.24 33.23
N TYR A 1206 3.83 8.93 32.99
CA TYR A 1206 2.75 8.31 32.20
C TYR A 1206 1.76 7.52 33.06
N VAL A 1207 2.04 7.28 34.34
CA VAL A 1207 1.12 6.59 35.26
C VAL A 1207 -0.30 7.20 35.29
N PRO A 1208 -0.49 8.54 35.23
CA PRO A 1208 -1.83 9.14 35.18
C PRO A 1208 -2.71 8.65 34.01
N ASP A 1209 -2.11 8.26 32.88
CA ASP A 1209 -2.84 7.75 31.72
C ASP A 1209 -3.49 6.38 31.98
N PHE A 1210 -3.08 5.69 33.05
CA PHE A 1210 -3.49 4.33 33.40
C PHE A 1210 -4.26 4.24 34.74
N GLU A 1211 -4.75 5.36 35.29
CA GLU A 1211 -5.45 5.43 36.59
C GLU A 1211 -6.63 4.41 36.70
N GLY A 1212 -7.28 4.12 35.57
CA GLY A 1212 -8.37 3.13 35.47
C GLY A 1212 -7.99 1.71 35.91
N ILE A 1213 -6.72 1.33 35.80
CA ILE A 1213 -6.20 -0.02 36.15
C ILE A 1213 -5.16 -0.03 37.27
N LEU A 1214 -4.78 1.16 37.76
CA LEU A 1214 -3.80 1.36 38.83
C LEU A 1214 -4.30 0.90 40.21
N ASP A 1215 -3.42 0.29 40.99
CA ASP A 1215 -3.53 -0.08 42.41
C ASP A 1215 -4.88 -0.71 42.78
N LYS A 1216 -5.26 -1.76 42.06
CA LYS A 1216 -6.51 -2.47 42.36
C LYS A 1216 -6.39 -3.29 43.63
N LYS A 1217 -7.53 -3.74 44.17
CA LYS A 1217 -7.51 -4.62 45.36
C LYS A 1217 -6.84 -5.95 45.00
N LYS A 1218 -6.13 -6.59 45.93
CA LYS A 1218 -5.46 -7.89 45.67
C LYS A 1218 -6.43 -9.01 45.23
N THR A 1219 -7.73 -8.89 45.50
CA THR A 1219 -8.77 -9.82 45.03
C THR A 1219 -9.08 -9.72 43.53
N PHE A 1220 -8.45 -8.81 42.79
CA PHE A 1220 -8.77 -8.50 41.40
C PHE A 1220 -7.51 -8.60 40.53
N ILE A 1221 -7.51 -9.51 39.56
CA ILE A 1221 -6.32 -9.81 38.76
C ILE A 1221 -6.02 -8.79 37.67
N GLY A 1222 -7.03 -8.14 37.09
CA GLY A 1222 -6.84 -7.12 36.06
C GLY A 1222 -8.05 -6.94 35.15
N TYR A 1223 -7.95 -6.02 34.19
CA TYR A 1223 -8.97 -5.76 33.18
C TYR A 1223 -8.58 -6.36 31.83
N PRO A 1224 -9.52 -6.97 31.09
CA PRO A 1224 -9.27 -7.35 29.70
C PRO A 1224 -9.23 -6.12 28.79
N ALA A 1225 -8.59 -6.25 27.62
CA ALA A 1225 -8.45 -5.19 26.62
C ALA A 1225 -9.77 -4.44 26.32
N ASN A 1226 -10.87 -5.19 26.15
CA ASN A 1226 -12.18 -4.62 25.82
C ASN A 1226 -12.82 -3.78 26.95
N ASN A 1227 -12.27 -3.83 28.16
CA ASN A 1227 -12.80 -3.16 29.34
C ASN A 1227 -11.91 -2.00 29.81
N VAL A 1228 -10.79 -1.73 29.13
CA VAL A 1228 -9.95 -0.55 29.35
C VAL A 1228 -10.18 0.46 28.22
N THR A 1229 -9.76 1.70 28.42
CA THR A 1229 -9.99 2.74 27.40
C THR A 1229 -9.12 2.46 26.16
N ARG A 1230 -9.68 2.68 24.96
CA ARG A 1230 -8.96 2.51 23.69
C ARG A 1230 -7.63 3.30 23.63
N PRO A 1231 -7.53 4.53 24.18
CA PRO A 1231 -6.26 5.24 24.31
C PRO A 1231 -5.20 4.47 25.11
N MET A 1232 -5.55 3.85 26.24
CA MET A 1232 -4.59 3.09 27.06
C MET A 1232 -3.98 1.92 26.29
N VAL A 1233 -4.81 1.14 25.60
CA VAL A 1233 -4.35 -0.01 24.78
C VAL A 1233 -3.46 0.47 23.64
N ASN A 1234 -3.84 1.55 22.97
CA ASN A 1234 -3.03 2.14 21.90
C ASN A 1234 -1.66 2.59 22.42
N THR A 1235 -1.59 3.24 23.60
CA THR A 1235 -0.31 3.65 24.22
C THR A 1235 0.60 2.45 24.50
N LEU A 1236 0.04 1.33 25.00
CA LEU A 1236 0.81 0.11 25.24
C LEU A 1236 1.34 -0.51 23.93
N HIS A 1237 0.53 -0.56 22.88
CA HIS A 1237 0.94 -1.04 21.56
C HIS A 1237 2.05 -0.16 20.95
N LEU A 1238 1.99 1.17 21.14
CA LEU A 1238 3.05 2.10 20.71
C LEU A 1238 4.39 1.81 21.40
N TRP A 1239 4.37 1.31 22.63
CA TRP A 1239 5.56 0.87 23.36
C TRP A 1239 5.97 -0.58 23.06
N GLY A 1240 5.33 -1.24 22.08
CA GLY A 1240 5.63 -2.61 21.66
C GLY A 1240 5.07 -3.68 22.59
N ILE A 1241 4.08 -3.35 23.42
CA ILE A 1241 3.44 -4.25 24.38
C ILE A 1241 2.15 -4.80 23.77
N ASN A 1242 2.27 -5.91 23.04
CA ASN A 1242 1.19 -6.51 22.24
C ASN A 1242 0.58 -7.76 22.89
N GLU A 1243 0.94 -8.05 24.14
CA GLU A 1243 0.50 -9.25 24.86
C GLU A 1243 -0.99 -9.24 25.26
N ILE A 1244 -1.69 -8.11 25.10
CA ILE A 1244 -3.05 -7.83 25.60
C ILE A 1244 -4.14 -8.03 24.54
#